data_AF-A0A948HZ94-F1
#
_entry.id   AF-A0A948HZ94-F1
#
_cell.length_a   1.000
_cell.length_b   1.000
_cell.length_c   1.000
_cell.angle_alpha   90.00
_cell.angle_beta   90.00
_cell.angle_gamma   90.00
#
_symmetry.space_group_name_H-M   'P 1'
#
loop_
_entity.id
_entity.type
_entity.pdbx_description
1 polymer ?
#
loop_
_entity_poly.entity_id
_entity_poly.type
_entity_poly.pdbx_seq_one_letter_code
_entity_poly.pdbx_strand_id
1 'polypeptide(L)'
;MVKNLNLCSLLDIDDLPTRNQALRRAFAAFSELIDVTGDESSALTILVNLTFPKAKVDDLLDAKLAKKTLGDQSHIDACISEVQWFHTHNLKYPDIRVSKQNLIVSSPLLQQRILSSANCQRTLGWSHDSARVNLSKLFGCHFIWDGKVTCLGLLLIEDASHWKSAFQKLGMTVKQFTNVCSRVKSLLPEQLHPASVDKYSAQVRMPYHDGYVAITPVVSHALQSELQQAAINKFGKFTSIEFTRPASVSELVASLGGNVQVLNYPPRINLKPHGIRDSQLSKLLSDKPVFNHDALSRFNFIKVIETLVSNRMPLALKQRRQQKVASIKQIRTTLIEWLAPMLEWRLEISEEKISASELEVINRSLEYQFLTFEKEQLYELLKPLLGLINTELSNSNATRQYAFHQHLMPYLRNGLSWLLSQIASNQTHPQKTYDSQNSQRYLYLKGIRVFDAQALSNPYCSGIPSLTAVWGMMHNYQRRLNEGLNAKLRMTSFSWFIRQYSAVGGKKLPEFRMQGLRENQFRRPGITDNRYCDFTFDLIIHINGYEDDLKILDTEHEMLKASFPANLAGGVMHPPELDTAGKWCELYQCETDLFTKIRTLPASGKWVMPTNHLIESVGDLFFLLDKNPSLCPTMFGYLPLTKPIKRVGSLEPLHCYAEPAIGVVECISAIQVRLQGQASYFKKAFWMLEAKEQSMLMKRI
;
A
#
# COMPACT_ATOMS: atom_id res chain seq x y z
N MET A 1 -15.81 -9.37 21.62
CA MET A 1 -16.11 -10.80 21.41
C MET A 1 -16.72 -10.93 20.03
N VAL A 2 -15.93 -11.36 19.06
CA VAL A 2 -16.46 -11.78 17.75
C VAL A 2 -17.15 -13.11 18.00
N LYS A 3 -18.43 -13.26 17.64
CA LYS A 3 -19.10 -14.56 17.68
C LYS A 3 -18.42 -15.41 16.59
N ASN A 4 -17.52 -16.31 16.98
CA ASN A 4 -16.94 -17.25 16.04
C ASN A 4 -18.08 -18.11 15.46
N LEU A 5 -18.03 -18.35 14.15
CA LEU A 5 -19.00 -19.20 13.49
C LEU A 5 -18.80 -20.64 13.98
N ASN A 6 -19.82 -21.20 14.63
CA ASN A 6 -19.77 -22.57 15.14
C ASN A 6 -20.25 -23.54 14.05
N LEU A 7 -19.53 -24.65 13.85
CA LEU A 7 -19.89 -25.69 12.89
C LEU A 7 -21.34 -26.18 13.07
N CYS A 8 -21.84 -26.33 14.30
CA CYS A 8 -23.23 -26.69 14.61
C CYS A 8 -24.23 -25.89 13.76
N SER A 9 -24.06 -24.56 13.69
CA SER A 9 -24.99 -23.68 12.97
C SER A 9 -25.04 -23.92 11.46
N LEU A 10 -23.98 -24.51 10.89
CA LEU A 10 -23.94 -24.90 9.48
C LEU A 10 -24.50 -26.31 9.25
N LEU A 11 -24.41 -27.19 10.25
CA LEU A 11 -24.98 -28.53 10.17
C LEU A 11 -26.52 -28.49 10.18
N ASP A 12 -27.10 -27.52 10.88
CA ASP A 12 -28.55 -27.29 11.00
C ASP A 12 -29.22 -26.74 9.72
N ILE A 13 -28.48 -26.52 8.63
CA ILE A 13 -29.06 -26.05 7.37
C ILE A 13 -29.76 -27.22 6.66
N ASP A 14 -31.09 -27.13 6.52
CA ASP A 14 -31.93 -28.16 5.89
C ASP A 14 -31.66 -28.34 4.39
N ASP A 15 -31.46 -27.23 3.66
CA ASP A 15 -31.22 -27.27 2.22
C ASP A 15 -29.80 -27.76 1.91
N LEU A 16 -29.71 -28.97 1.35
CA LEU A 16 -28.44 -29.64 1.08
C LEU A 16 -27.50 -28.86 0.13
N PRO A 17 -27.95 -28.28 -1.00
CA PRO A 17 -27.11 -27.43 -1.83
C PRO A 17 -26.54 -26.22 -1.08
N THR A 18 -27.37 -25.51 -0.32
CA THR A 18 -26.96 -24.35 0.49
C THR A 18 -25.98 -24.76 1.58
N ARG A 19 -26.26 -25.85 2.31
CA ARG A 19 -25.36 -26.42 3.33
C ARG A 19 -24.00 -26.75 2.76
N ASN A 20 -23.95 -27.48 1.65
CA ASN A 20 -22.70 -27.86 0.99
C ASN A 20 -21.89 -26.64 0.55
N GLN A 21 -22.54 -25.61 0.02
CA GLN A 21 -21.86 -24.38 -0.36
C GLN A 21 -21.31 -23.63 0.86
N ALA A 22 -22.10 -23.54 1.95
CA ALA A 22 -21.68 -22.92 3.19
C ALA A 22 -20.48 -23.64 3.81
N LEU A 23 -20.52 -24.98 3.90
CA LEU A 23 -19.42 -25.80 4.42
C LEU A 23 -18.14 -25.65 3.56
N ARG A 24 -18.24 -25.69 2.23
CA ARG A 24 -17.08 -25.47 1.34
C ARG A 24 -16.47 -24.09 1.54
N ARG A 25 -17.32 -23.07 1.73
CA ARG A 25 -16.86 -21.70 1.97
C ARG A 25 -16.18 -21.59 3.34
N ALA A 26 -16.75 -22.21 4.37
CA ALA A 26 -16.27 -22.17 5.74
C ALA A 26 -14.88 -22.83 5.95
N PHE A 27 -14.56 -23.86 5.15
CA PHE A 27 -13.23 -24.48 5.16
C PHE A 27 -12.26 -23.89 4.11
N ALA A 28 -12.66 -22.84 3.39
CA ALA A 28 -11.79 -22.17 2.42
C ALA A 28 -10.87 -21.16 3.12
N ALA A 29 -9.63 -21.06 2.66
CA ALA A 29 -8.61 -20.21 3.27
C ALA A 29 -8.91 -18.70 3.26
N PHE A 30 -9.87 -18.22 2.47
CA PHE A 30 -10.28 -16.81 2.44
C PHE A 30 -11.40 -16.45 3.42
N SER A 31 -11.96 -17.43 4.13
CA SER A 31 -13.10 -17.23 5.04
C SER A 31 -12.65 -17.08 6.49
N GLU A 32 -13.53 -16.54 7.34
CA GLU A 32 -13.32 -16.55 8.78
C GLU A 32 -13.30 -18.01 9.29
N LEU A 33 -12.38 -18.29 10.21
CA LEU A 33 -12.20 -19.64 10.73
C LEU A 33 -13.42 -20.09 11.54
N ILE A 34 -13.83 -21.33 11.28
CA ILE A 34 -14.93 -21.97 12.01
C ILE A 34 -14.43 -22.74 13.23
N ASP A 35 -15.22 -22.72 14.28
CA ASP A 35 -14.99 -23.56 15.48
C ASP A 35 -15.62 -24.94 15.29
N VAL A 36 -14.80 -25.98 15.42
CA VAL A 36 -15.21 -27.39 15.26
C VAL A 36 -15.14 -28.17 16.57
N THR A 37 -14.91 -27.50 17.70
CA THR A 37 -14.76 -28.12 19.02
C THR A 37 -16.04 -28.88 19.40
N GLY A 38 -15.92 -30.18 19.67
CA GLY A 38 -17.05 -31.07 20.00
C GLY A 38 -17.72 -31.76 18.79
N ASP A 39 -17.42 -31.31 17.57
CA ASP A 39 -17.97 -31.84 16.31
C ASP A 39 -16.90 -32.51 15.44
N GLU A 40 -15.84 -33.06 16.04
CA GLU A 40 -14.65 -33.55 15.32
C GLU A 40 -14.97 -34.63 14.29
N SER A 41 -15.98 -35.47 14.58
CA SER A 41 -16.42 -36.55 13.67
C SER A 41 -17.07 -35.99 12.39
N SER A 42 -17.90 -34.96 12.54
CA SER A 42 -18.54 -34.26 11.42
C SER A 42 -17.50 -33.48 10.62
N ALA A 43 -16.61 -32.75 11.30
CA ALA A 43 -15.53 -32.01 10.68
C ALA A 43 -14.61 -32.94 9.85
N LEU A 44 -14.21 -34.10 10.40
CA LEU A 44 -13.39 -35.07 9.67
C LEU A 44 -14.11 -35.60 8.42
N THR A 45 -15.40 -35.91 8.53
CA THR A 45 -16.22 -36.37 7.39
C THR A 45 -16.20 -35.33 6.26
N ILE A 46 -16.40 -34.06 6.60
CA ILE A 46 -16.35 -32.95 5.65
C ILE A 46 -14.97 -32.83 5.01
N LEU A 47 -13.89 -32.84 5.82
CA LEU A 47 -12.51 -32.70 5.33
C LEU A 47 -12.11 -33.83 4.38
N VAL A 48 -12.52 -35.07 4.66
CA VAL A 48 -12.30 -36.22 3.78
C VAL A 48 -13.06 -36.03 2.46
N ASN A 49 -14.34 -35.66 2.53
CA ASN A 49 -15.17 -35.48 1.33
C ASN A 49 -14.74 -34.26 0.50
N LEU A 50 -14.11 -33.24 1.11
CA LEU A 50 -13.53 -32.09 0.40
C LEU A 50 -12.35 -32.46 -0.52
N THR A 51 -11.76 -33.65 -0.36
CA THR A 51 -10.65 -34.12 -1.22
C THR A 51 -11.07 -34.43 -2.65
N PHE A 52 -12.38 -34.55 -2.92
CA PHE A 52 -12.91 -34.74 -4.25
C PHE A 52 -13.39 -33.43 -4.90
N PRO A 53 -13.37 -33.35 -6.25
CA PRO A 53 -14.02 -32.26 -6.98
C PRO A 53 -15.50 -32.15 -6.63
N LYS A 54 -16.06 -30.92 -6.68
CA LYS A 54 -17.47 -30.64 -6.36
C LYS A 54 -18.45 -31.56 -7.11
N ALA A 55 -18.16 -31.90 -8.35
CA ALA A 55 -19.02 -32.75 -9.18
C ALA A 55 -19.10 -34.23 -8.75
N LYS A 56 -18.23 -34.69 -7.83
CA LYS A 56 -18.19 -36.08 -7.36
C LYS A 56 -18.74 -36.26 -5.94
N VAL A 57 -19.26 -35.20 -5.33
CA VAL A 57 -19.72 -35.21 -3.93
C VAL A 57 -21.06 -34.54 -3.85
N ASP A 58 -22.09 -35.35 -3.62
CA ASP A 58 -23.47 -34.89 -3.49
C ASP A 58 -23.75 -34.32 -2.08
N ASP A 59 -23.24 -34.95 -1.02
CA ASP A 59 -23.33 -34.45 0.36
C ASP A 59 -21.96 -34.49 1.05
N LEU A 60 -21.52 -33.36 1.63
CA LEU A 60 -20.27 -33.31 2.38
C LEU A 60 -20.34 -34.06 3.71
N LEU A 61 -21.53 -34.34 4.23
CA LEU A 61 -21.75 -35.11 5.44
C LEU A 61 -21.92 -36.62 5.19
N ASP A 62 -21.71 -37.09 3.94
CA ASP A 62 -21.80 -38.53 3.65
C ASP A 62 -20.66 -39.32 4.35
N ALA A 63 -21.02 -39.92 5.49
CA ALA A 63 -20.13 -40.76 6.28
C ALA A 63 -19.76 -42.08 5.57
N LYS A 64 -20.60 -42.59 4.65
CA LYS A 64 -20.29 -43.81 3.89
C LYS A 64 -19.19 -43.53 2.88
N LEU A 65 -19.30 -42.40 2.17
CA LEU A 65 -18.25 -41.94 1.26
C LEU A 65 -16.94 -41.71 2.03
N ALA A 66 -16.99 -40.96 3.14
CA ALA A 66 -15.79 -40.69 3.93
C ALA A 66 -15.12 -41.97 4.47
N LYS A 67 -15.90 -42.93 4.96
CA LYS A 67 -15.40 -44.25 5.39
C LYS A 67 -14.75 -45.02 4.24
N LYS A 68 -15.36 -45.03 3.06
CA LYS A 68 -14.79 -45.66 1.86
C LYS A 68 -13.46 -45.02 1.46
N THR A 69 -13.39 -43.69 1.51
CA THR A 69 -12.19 -42.93 1.14
C THR A 69 -11.05 -43.11 2.14
N LEU A 70 -11.34 -43.14 3.45
CA LEU A 70 -10.31 -43.44 4.46
C LEU A 70 -9.81 -44.89 4.36
N GLY A 71 -10.63 -45.82 3.86
CA GLY A 71 -10.22 -47.19 3.56
C GLY A 71 -9.37 -47.34 2.28
N ASP A 72 -9.38 -46.33 1.39
CA ASP A 72 -8.58 -46.32 0.17
C ASP A 72 -7.17 -45.80 0.45
N GLN A 73 -6.24 -46.75 0.63
CA GLN A 73 -4.85 -46.44 0.93
C GLN A 73 -4.21 -45.54 -0.15
N SER A 74 -4.57 -45.73 -1.42
CA SER A 74 -3.96 -44.97 -2.52
C SER A 74 -4.35 -43.48 -2.48
N HIS A 75 -5.62 -43.21 -2.13
CA HIS A 75 -6.13 -41.85 -2.00
C HIS A 75 -5.55 -41.14 -0.78
N ILE A 76 -5.44 -41.84 0.35
CA ILE A 76 -4.82 -41.30 1.56
C ILE A 76 -3.33 -41.05 1.36
N ASP A 77 -2.62 -41.96 0.70
CA ASP A 77 -1.21 -41.77 0.34
C ASP A 77 -1.01 -40.54 -0.54
N ALA A 78 -1.93 -40.30 -1.48
CA ALA A 78 -1.93 -39.10 -2.30
C ALA A 78 -2.15 -37.83 -1.45
N CYS A 79 -3.10 -37.83 -0.51
CA CYS A 79 -3.32 -36.69 0.39
C CYS A 79 -2.10 -36.42 1.29
N ILE A 80 -1.47 -37.47 1.84
CA ILE A 80 -0.27 -37.36 2.67
C ILE A 80 0.89 -36.79 1.85
N SER A 81 1.06 -37.21 0.60
CA SER A 81 2.13 -36.72 -0.27
C SER A 81 2.05 -35.21 -0.55
N GLU A 82 0.87 -34.59 -0.39
CA GLU A 82 0.68 -33.16 -0.60
C GLU A 82 1.10 -32.29 0.60
N VAL A 83 1.28 -32.89 1.78
CA VAL A 83 1.69 -32.19 3.01
C VAL A 83 3.05 -31.51 2.85
N GLN A 84 3.98 -32.12 2.09
CA GLN A 84 5.31 -31.55 1.84
C GLN A 84 5.31 -30.22 1.08
N TRP A 85 4.16 -29.85 0.50
CA TRP A 85 3.95 -28.62 -0.27
C TRP A 85 3.20 -27.54 0.51
N PHE A 86 3.00 -27.74 1.82
CA PHE A 86 2.49 -26.70 2.71
C PHE A 86 3.52 -25.62 2.94
N HIS A 87 3.10 -24.36 2.82
CA HIS A 87 3.98 -23.22 2.88
C HIS A 87 3.47 -22.17 3.85
N THR A 88 4.40 -21.41 4.42
CA THR A 88 4.09 -20.14 5.09
C THR A 88 4.04 -18.99 4.09
N HIS A 89 4.86 -19.08 3.03
CA HIS A 89 4.98 -18.08 1.99
C HIS A 89 4.95 -18.73 0.61
N ASN A 90 4.17 -18.17 -0.31
CA ASN A 90 3.97 -18.74 -1.63
C ASN A 90 5.06 -18.28 -2.60
N LEU A 91 5.95 -19.19 -2.99
CA LEU A 91 6.99 -18.93 -4.00
C LEU A 91 6.44 -18.86 -5.44
N LYS A 92 5.26 -19.41 -5.70
CA LYS A 92 4.60 -19.36 -7.02
C LYS A 92 3.80 -18.09 -7.27
N TYR A 93 3.68 -17.22 -6.28
CA TYR A 93 2.95 -15.97 -6.46
C TYR A 93 3.89 -14.87 -6.97
N PRO A 94 3.64 -14.22 -8.13
CA PRO A 94 2.54 -14.46 -9.05
C PRO A 94 2.87 -15.42 -10.22
N ASP A 95 4.10 -15.92 -10.33
CA ASP A 95 4.53 -16.79 -11.44
C ASP A 95 4.39 -18.30 -11.12
N ILE A 96 3.39 -18.93 -11.74
CA ILE A 96 3.08 -20.36 -11.58
C ILE A 96 4.19 -21.32 -12.03
N ARG A 97 5.20 -20.83 -12.76
CA ARG A 97 6.29 -21.66 -13.31
C ARG A 97 7.36 -21.99 -12.28
N VAL A 98 7.41 -21.25 -11.17
CA VAL A 98 8.25 -21.63 -10.03
C VAL A 98 7.83 -23.03 -9.59
N SER A 99 8.76 -23.97 -9.65
CA SER A 99 8.42 -25.40 -9.57
C SER A 99 9.21 -26.10 -8.48
N LYS A 100 8.52 -26.98 -7.75
CA LYS A 100 9.11 -27.86 -6.72
C LYS A 100 9.93 -27.14 -5.65
N GLN A 101 9.52 -25.92 -5.29
CA GLN A 101 10.11 -25.16 -4.20
C GLN A 101 9.03 -24.80 -3.17
N ASN A 102 9.39 -24.86 -1.90
CA ASN A 102 8.52 -24.57 -0.78
C ASN A 102 9.28 -23.78 0.30
N LEU A 103 8.57 -22.90 1.02
CA LEU A 103 9.11 -22.06 2.07
C LEU A 103 8.24 -22.13 3.34
N ILE A 104 8.78 -22.78 4.37
CA ILE A 104 8.24 -22.83 5.73
C ILE A 104 9.24 -22.12 6.63
N VAL A 105 8.87 -20.96 7.14
CA VAL A 105 9.73 -20.12 7.98
C VAL A 105 8.90 -19.52 9.10
N SER A 106 9.59 -19.11 10.16
CA SER A 106 8.95 -18.31 11.21
C SER A 106 8.59 -16.93 10.68
N SER A 107 7.58 -16.30 11.27
CA SER A 107 7.24 -14.92 10.95
C SER A 107 8.46 -14.01 11.22
N PRO A 108 8.62 -12.92 10.45
CA PRO A 108 9.69 -11.97 10.69
C PRO A 108 9.52 -11.30 12.06
N LEU A 109 10.54 -10.57 12.50
CA LEU A 109 10.44 -9.80 13.73
C LEU A 109 9.36 -8.72 13.59
N LEU A 110 8.53 -8.61 14.62
CA LEU A 110 7.49 -7.60 14.69
C LEU A 110 8.12 -6.20 14.67
N GLN A 111 7.73 -5.41 13.68
CA GLN A 111 8.17 -4.03 13.52
C GLN A 111 6.99 -3.09 13.74
N GLN A 112 7.21 -2.05 14.53
CA GLN A 112 6.19 -1.04 14.75
C GLN A 112 5.99 -0.24 13.45
N ARG A 113 4.74 0.15 13.14
CA ARG A 113 4.33 1.03 12.02
C ARG A 113 4.24 0.38 10.64
N ILE A 114 4.57 -0.90 10.53
CA ILE A 114 4.36 -1.67 9.32
C ILE A 114 3.51 -2.90 9.62
N LEU A 115 2.89 -3.42 8.57
CA LEU A 115 2.10 -4.63 8.59
C LEU A 115 2.83 -5.70 7.76
N SER A 116 3.01 -6.87 8.37
CA SER A 116 3.57 -8.08 7.76
C SER A 116 2.92 -9.32 8.37
N SER A 117 3.38 -10.51 7.97
CA SER A 117 2.95 -11.78 8.59
C SER A 117 3.24 -11.90 10.09
N ALA A 118 4.07 -11.02 10.67
CA ALA A 118 4.27 -10.94 12.12
C ALA A 118 3.03 -10.43 12.88
N ASN A 119 2.13 -9.74 12.19
CA ASN A 119 0.90 -9.17 12.75
C ASN A 119 -0.32 -10.09 12.60
N CYS A 120 -0.15 -11.22 11.92
CA CYS A 120 -1.24 -12.13 11.55
C CYS A 120 -1.15 -13.44 12.33
N GLN A 121 -2.28 -14.12 12.48
CA GLN A 121 -2.26 -15.48 13.01
C GLN A 121 -1.59 -16.41 12.00
N ARG A 122 -0.57 -17.17 12.43
CA ARG A 122 0.16 -18.08 11.53
C ARG A 122 -0.78 -19.16 10.99
N THR A 123 -0.87 -19.24 9.66
CA THR A 123 -1.57 -20.29 8.92
C THR A 123 -0.69 -20.82 7.78
N LEU A 124 -0.95 -22.07 7.37
CA LEU A 124 -0.26 -22.71 6.25
C LEU A 124 -1.14 -22.67 5.00
N GLY A 125 -0.54 -22.25 3.88
CA GLY A 125 -1.11 -22.41 2.55
C GLY A 125 -0.59 -23.67 1.87
N TRP A 126 -1.09 -23.97 0.68
CA TRP A 126 -0.59 -25.06 -0.16
C TRP A 126 -0.34 -24.58 -1.60
N SER A 127 0.76 -25.02 -2.21
CA SER A 127 1.07 -24.73 -3.61
C SER A 127 1.94 -25.82 -4.26
N HIS A 128 1.36 -26.53 -5.23
CA HIS A 128 2.07 -27.54 -6.02
C HIS A 128 1.45 -27.68 -7.42
N ASP A 129 0.57 -28.66 -7.66
CA ASP A 129 -0.05 -28.92 -8.97
C ASP A 129 -1.57 -28.74 -8.93
N SER A 130 -2.13 -28.00 -9.88
CA SER A 130 -3.57 -27.86 -10.10
C SER A 130 -4.41 -29.14 -9.96
N ALA A 131 -3.92 -30.31 -10.37
CA ALA A 131 -4.63 -31.58 -10.24
C ALA A 131 -4.77 -32.08 -8.78
N ARG A 132 -3.93 -31.58 -7.88
CA ARG A 132 -3.78 -32.05 -6.49
C ARG A 132 -4.39 -31.10 -5.46
N VAL A 133 -4.92 -29.95 -5.87
CA VAL A 133 -5.47 -28.89 -5.00
C VAL A 133 -6.53 -29.40 -4.02
N ASN A 134 -7.39 -30.34 -4.43
CA ASN A 134 -8.40 -30.86 -3.50
C ASN A 134 -7.79 -31.84 -2.48
N LEU A 135 -6.80 -32.63 -2.87
CA LEU A 135 -6.17 -33.63 -1.99
C LEU A 135 -5.45 -32.99 -0.80
N SER A 136 -4.99 -31.75 -0.95
CA SER A 136 -4.35 -31.00 0.13
C SER A 136 -5.32 -30.58 1.24
N LYS A 137 -6.63 -30.50 0.96
CA LYS A 137 -7.65 -29.98 1.89
C LYS A 137 -7.78 -30.79 3.16
N LEU A 138 -7.59 -32.12 3.09
CA LEU A 138 -7.69 -32.99 4.25
C LEU A 138 -6.76 -32.53 5.39
N PHE A 139 -5.51 -32.18 5.06
CA PHE A 139 -4.52 -31.79 6.07
C PHE A 139 -4.29 -30.27 6.14
N GLY A 140 -4.70 -29.51 5.12
CA GLY A 140 -4.36 -28.08 4.96
C GLY A 140 -5.48 -27.10 5.34
N CYS A 141 -6.73 -27.53 5.45
CA CYS A 141 -7.82 -26.66 5.87
C CYS A 141 -7.67 -26.26 7.34
N HIS A 142 -7.69 -24.95 7.62
CA HIS A 142 -7.58 -24.42 8.97
C HIS A 142 -8.94 -24.23 9.62
N PHE A 143 -9.00 -24.44 10.93
CA PHE A 143 -10.18 -24.27 11.78
C PHE A 143 -9.75 -23.94 13.21
N ILE A 144 -10.70 -23.55 14.05
CA ILE A 144 -10.50 -23.37 15.49
C ILE A 144 -10.87 -24.68 16.19
N TRP A 145 -9.97 -25.19 17.02
CA TRP A 145 -10.20 -26.34 17.89
C TRP A 145 -9.63 -26.07 19.28
N ASP A 146 -10.46 -26.19 20.31
CA ASP A 146 -10.14 -25.87 21.70
C ASP A 146 -9.52 -24.46 21.86
N GLY A 147 -10.12 -23.48 21.17
CA GLY A 147 -9.69 -22.09 21.17
C GLY A 147 -8.39 -21.80 20.41
N LYS A 148 -7.74 -22.79 19.78
CA LYS A 148 -6.52 -22.62 18.98
C LYS A 148 -6.80 -22.74 17.48
N VAL A 149 -6.17 -21.89 16.69
CA VAL A 149 -6.17 -22.00 15.23
C VAL A 149 -5.20 -23.10 14.81
N THR A 150 -5.70 -24.11 14.10
CA THR A 150 -4.91 -25.28 13.70
C THR A 150 -5.47 -25.91 12.42
N CYS A 151 -4.81 -26.96 11.92
CA CYS A 151 -5.28 -27.81 10.85
C CYS A 151 -4.96 -29.28 11.19
N LEU A 152 -5.57 -30.23 10.49
CA LEU A 152 -5.28 -31.66 10.74
C LEU A 152 -3.80 -32.00 10.57
N GLY A 153 -3.08 -31.36 9.63
CA GLY A 153 -1.65 -31.59 9.45
C GLY A 153 -0.83 -31.26 10.71
N LEU A 154 -1.14 -30.15 11.39
CA LEU A 154 -0.46 -29.72 12.62
C LEU A 154 -0.93 -30.54 13.83
N LEU A 155 -2.24 -30.80 13.95
CA LEU A 155 -2.80 -31.59 15.05
C LEU A 155 -2.22 -32.99 15.13
N LEU A 156 -2.01 -33.66 13.99
CA LEU A 156 -1.45 -35.00 13.96
C LEU A 156 0.03 -35.06 14.37
N ILE A 157 0.71 -33.90 14.43
CA ILE A 157 2.10 -33.76 14.89
C ILE A 157 2.14 -33.44 16.39
N GLU A 158 1.26 -32.55 16.86
CA GLU A 158 1.24 -32.03 18.23
C GLU A 158 0.43 -32.91 19.20
N ASP A 159 -0.86 -33.13 18.93
CA ASP A 159 -1.77 -33.92 19.76
C ASP A 159 -2.85 -34.63 18.93
N ALA A 160 -2.55 -35.87 18.57
CA ALA A 160 -3.41 -36.71 17.77
C ALA A 160 -4.48 -37.49 18.58
N SER A 161 -4.43 -37.41 19.92
CA SER A 161 -5.17 -38.33 20.80
C SER A 161 -6.69 -38.15 20.72
N HIS A 162 -7.16 -36.91 20.72
CA HIS A 162 -8.59 -36.58 20.64
C HIS A 162 -9.20 -36.93 19.28
N TRP A 163 -8.47 -36.64 18.20
CA TRP A 163 -8.92 -36.90 16.83
C TRP A 163 -8.88 -38.38 16.45
N LYS A 164 -8.09 -39.21 17.15
CA LYS A 164 -8.07 -40.67 16.97
C LYS A 164 -9.47 -41.30 17.01
N SER A 165 -10.32 -40.85 17.93
CA SER A 165 -11.69 -41.35 18.08
C SER A 165 -12.55 -41.08 16.83
N ALA A 166 -12.41 -39.91 16.21
CA ALA A 166 -13.10 -39.54 14.98
C ALA A 166 -12.64 -40.40 13.79
N PHE A 167 -11.34 -40.63 13.65
CA PHE A 167 -10.79 -41.52 12.62
C PHE A 167 -11.26 -42.98 12.81
N GLN A 168 -11.32 -43.45 14.05
CA GLN A 168 -11.82 -44.80 14.38
C GLN A 168 -13.32 -44.96 14.04
N LYS A 169 -14.16 -43.95 14.31
CA LYS A 169 -15.58 -43.97 13.93
C LYS A 169 -15.78 -44.14 12.42
N LEU A 170 -14.87 -43.57 11.61
CA LEU A 170 -14.87 -43.75 10.16
C LEU A 170 -14.12 -45.02 9.69
N GLY A 171 -13.75 -45.93 10.61
CA GLY A 171 -13.22 -47.25 10.28
C GLY A 171 -11.70 -47.36 10.14
N MET A 172 -10.94 -46.32 10.48
CA MET A 172 -9.47 -46.38 10.47
C MET A 172 -8.94 -47.12 11.70
N THR A 173 -8.06 -48.11 11.49
CA THR A 173 -7.43 -48.85 12.60
C THR A 173 -6.40 -47.98 13.33
N VAL A 174 -6.11 -48.30 14.60
CA VAL A 174 -5.08 -47.59 15.39
C VAL A 174 -3.73 -47.62 14.69
N LYS A 175 -3.35 -48.78 14.11
CA LYS A 175 -2.08 -48.94 13.40
C LYS A 175 -1.98 -48.02 12.17
N GLN A 176 -3.07 -47.94 11.38
CA GLN A 176 -3.12 -47.03 10.23
C GLN A 176 -3.04 -45.57 10.69
N PHE A 177 -3.77 -45.18 11.73
CA PHE A 177 -3.74 -43.83 12.27
C PHE A 177 -2.33 -43.42 12.73
N THR A 178 -1.63 -44.28 13.47
CA THR A 178 -0.25 -44.03 13.90
C THR A 178 0.70 -43.90 12.71
N ASN A 179 0.50 -44.70 11.64
CA ASN A 179 1.27 -44.58 10.41
C ASN A 179 1.01 -43.26 9.66
N VAL A 180 -0.24 -42.78 9.64
CA VAL A 180 -0.56 -41.45 9.08
C VAL A 180 0.16 -40.36 9.86
N CYS A 181 0.09 -40.39 11.20
CA CYS A 181 0.75 -39.39 12.05
C CYS A 181 2.28 -39.36 11.82
N SER A 182 2.93 -40.52 11.76
CA SER A 182 4.38 -40.59 11.55
C SER A 182 4.80 -40.05 10.18
N ARG A 183 4.03 -40.34 9.13
CA ARG A 183 4.30 -39.85 7.77
C ARG A 183 4.05 -38.34 7.63
N VAL A 184 2.95 -37.83 8.19
CA VAL A 184 2.66 -36.39 8.20
C VAL A 184 3.79 -35.64 8.92
N LYS A 185 4.23 -36.14 10.09
CA LYS A 185 5.37 -35.56 10.82
C LYS A 185 6.67 -35.58 10.03
N SER A 186 6.91 -36.61 9.21
CA SER A 186 8.12 -36.67 8.37
C SER A 186 8.11 -35.68 7.19
N LEU A 187 6.92 -35.30 6.71
CA LEU A 187 6.76 -34.45 5.52
C LEU A 187 6.54 -32.96 5.85
N LEU A 188 6.17 -32.63 7.08
CA LEU A 188 5.95 -31.25 7.52
C LEU A 188 7.00 -30.80 8.54
N PRO A 189 8.16 -30.30 8.10
CA PRO A 189 9.19 -29.80 9.00
C PRO A 189 8.79 -28.45 9.63
N GLU A 190 9.41 -28.12 10.77
CA GLU A 190 9.22 -26.81 11.41
C GLU A 190 9.73 -25.64 10.54
N GLN A 191 10.83 -25.86 9.82
CA GLN A 191 11.42 -24.91 8.87
C GLN A 191 11.90 -25.64 7.61
N LEU A 192 11.70 -25.00 6.46
CA LEU A 192 12.11 -25.47 5.14
C LEU A 192 12.39 -24.27 4.25
N HIS A 193 13.56 -24.25 3.61
CA HIS A 193 13.90 -23.23 2.62
C HIS A 193 14.65 -23.84 1.43
N PRO A 194 14.42 -23.38 0.19
CA PRO A 194 15.10 -23.91 -0.99
C PRO A 194 16.61 -23.65 -0.97
N ALA A 195 17.38 -24.61 -1.51
CA ALA A 195 18.83 -24.49 -1.68
C ALA A 195 19.24 -23.61 -2.88
N SER A 196 18.36 -23.47 -3.86
CA SER A 196 18.54 -22.64 -5.06
C SER A 196 17.39 -21.66 -5.22
N VAL A 197 17.64 -20.60 -5.98
CA VAL A 197 16.60 -19.65 -6.41
C VAL A 197 16.12 -20.06 -7.80
N ASP A 198 14.81 -20.17 -7.99
CA ASP A 198 14.23 -20.51 -9.29
C ASP A 198 14.45 -19.37 -10.31
N LYS A 199 14.68 -19.71 -11.59
CA LYS A 199 14.88 -18.74 -12.67
C LYS A 199 13.69 -17.80 -12.90
N TYR A 200 12.49 -18.20 -12.49
CA TYR A 200 11.27 -17.40 -12.59
C TYR A 200 11.00 -16.56 -11.32
N SER A 201 11.81 -16.71 -10.27
CA SER A 201 11.69 -15.87 -9.07
C SER A 201 12.28 -14.48 -9.31
N ALA A 202 11.52 -13.45 -8.97
CA ALA A 202 12.02 -12.08 -9.01
C ALA A 202 13.11 -11.89 -7.95
N GLN A 203 14.17 -11.17 -8.29
CA GLN A 203 15.25 -10.84 -7.37
C GLN A 203 15.52 -9.33 -7.38
N VAL A 204 15.73 -8.76 -6.20
CA VAL A 204 16.06 -7.35 -6.02
C VAL A 204 17.39 -7.26 -5.26
N ARG A 205 18.28 -6.38 -5.73
CA ARG A 205 19.54 -6.07 -5.05
C ARG A 205 19.31 -4.99 -3.99
N MET A 206 19.72 -5.27 -2.75
CA MET A 206 19.68 -4.31 -1.64
C MET A 206 21.06 -4.13 -1.00
N PRO A 207 21.38 -2.94 -0.46
CA PRO A 207 22.60 -2.76 0.34
C PRO A 207 22.60 -3.68 1.55
N TYR A 208 23.75 -4.25 1.83
CA TYR A 208 23.97 -5.10 2.99
C TYR A 208 25.43 -5.04 3.40
N HIS A 209 25.69 -4.54 4.62
CA HIS A 209 27.04 -4.20 5.07
C HIS A 209 27.75 -3.30 4.05
N ASP A 210 28.98 -3.63 3.66
CA ASP A 210 29.77 -2.89 2.67
C ASP A 210 29.45 -3.29 1.21
N GLY A 211 28.49 -4.19 0.99
CA GLY A 211 28.16 -4.73 -0.32
C GLY A 211 26.66 -4.81 -0.57
N TYR A 212 26.25 -5.87 -1.25
CA TYR A 212 24.86 -6.10 -1.62
C TYR A 212 24.42 -7.51 -1.29
N VAL A 213 23.12 -7.67 -1.09
CA VAL A 213 22.42 -8.95 -0.96
C VAL A 213 21.31 -9.02 -2.00
N ALA A 214 21.12 -10.20 -2.58
CA ALA A 214 19.97 -10.49 -3.43
C ALA A 214 18.79 -10.94 -2.56
N ILE A 215 17.63 -10.37 -2.84
CA ILE A 215 16.40 -10.66 -2.11
C ILE A 215 15.35 -11.16 -3.08
N THR A 216 14.77 -12.32 -2.76
CA THR A 216 13.56 -12.80 -3.42
C THR A 216 12.34 -12.44 -2.58
N PRO A 217 11.49 -11.49 -3.03
CA PRO A 217 10.29 -11.15 -2.32
C PRO A 217 9.22 -12.25 -2.45
N VAL A 218 8.64 -12.64 -1.32
CA VAL A 218 7.67 -13.75 -1.24
C VAL A 218 6.40 -13.32 -0.52
N VAL A 219 5.26 -13.89 -0.91
CA VAL A 219 3.95 -13.53 -0.37
C VAL A 219 3.61 -14.39 0.82
N SER A 220 3.31 -13.77 1.96
CA SER A 220 2.80 -14.48 3.13
C SER A 220 1.37 -14.95 2.89
N HIS A 221 1.13 -16.23 3.16
CA HIS A 221 -0.21 -16.80 3.08
C HIS A 221 -1.16 -16.18 4.10
N ALA A 222 -0.71 -16.02 5.36
CA ALA A 222 -1.53 -15.50 6.45
C ALA A 222 -2.00 -14.07 6.17
N LEU A 223 -1.07 -13.17 5.82
CA LEU A 223 -1.41 -11.79 5.50
C LEU A 223 -2.31 -11.69 4.26
N GLN A 224 -2.03 -12.50 3.23
CA GLN A 224 -2.88 -12.53 2.04
C GLN A 224 -4.31 -12.96 2.41
N SER A 225 -4.47 -14.05 3.17
CA SER A 225 -5.76 -14.56 3.64
C SER A 225 -6.56 -13.51 4.44
N GLU A 226 -5.95 -12.87 5.45
CA GLU A 226 -6.62 -11.86 6.26
C GLU A 226 -7.08 -10.64 5.43
N LEU A 227 -6.29 -10.23 4.43
CA LEU A 227 -6.71 -9.17 3.50
C LEU A 227 -7.89 -9.60 2.61
N GLN A 228 -7.98 -10.87 2.21
CA GLN A 228 -9.14 -11.38 1.47
C GLN A 228 -10.39 -11.41 2.35
N GLN A 229 -10.27 -11.84 3.60
CA GLN A 229 -11.37 -11.80 4.58
C GLN A 229 -11.89 -10.36 4.75
N ALA A 230 -10.98 -9.40 4.93
CA ALA A 230 -11.33 -7.99 5.02
C ALA A 230 -12.02 -7.47 3.74
N ALA A 231 -11.58 -7.90 2.55
CA ALA A 231 -12.20 -7.52 1.29
C ALA A 231 -13.63 -8.05 1.15
N ILE A 232 -13.88 -9.30 1.57
CA ILE A 232 -15.22 -9.91 1.58
C ILE A 232 -16.14 -9.18 2.55
N ASN A 233 -15.62 -8.80 3.71
CA ASN A 233 -16.32 -8.01 4.72
C ASN A 233 -16.44 -6.51 4.35
N LYS A 234 -15.96 -6.11 3.16
CA LYS A 234 -15.97 -4.73 2.62
C LYS A 234 -15.28 -3.71 3.53
N PHE A 235 -14.24 -4.14 4.25
CA PHE A 235 -13.42 -3.27 5.09
C PHE A 235 -12.27 -2.68 4.27
N GLY A 236 -12.47 -1.46 3.76
CA GLY A 236 -11.46 -0.74 2.97
C GLY A 236 -11.74 -0.76 1.47
N LYS A 237 -10.78 -0.28 0.68
CA LYS A 237 -10.87 -0.18 -0.78
C LYS A 237 -9.98 -1.22 -1.43
N PHE A 238 -10.55 -1.98 -2.35
CA PHE A 238 -9.84 -3.06 -3.05
C PHE A 238 -10.01 -2.97 -4.56
N THR A 239 -9.12 -3.64 -5.28
CA THR A 239 -9.22 -3.97 -6.69
C THR A 239 -8.85 -5.43 -6.89
N SER A 240 -9.39 -6.07 -7.92
CA SER A 240 -9.09 -7.48 -8.21
C SER A 240 -7.81 -7.61 -9.04
N ILE A 241 -7.06 -8.68 -8.84
CA ILE A 241 -5.98 -9.15 -9.72
C ILE A 241 -6.40 -10.54 -10.19
N GLU A 242 -6.51 -10.70 -11.51
CA GLU A 242 -7.00 -11.94 -12.13
C GLU A 242 -5.86 -12.90 -12.49
N PHE A 243 -6.01 -14.15 -12.05
CA PHE A 243 -5.13 -15.26 -12.40
C PHE A 243 -5.84 -16.24 -13.34
N THR A 244 -5.29 -16.42 -14.53
CA THR A 244 -5.84 -17.34 -15.55
C THR A 244 -5.77 -18.82 -15.16
N ARG A 245 -4.80 -19.20 -14.31
CA ARG A 245 -4.59 -20.58 -13.84
C ARG A 245 -4.49 -20.63 -12.32
N PRO A 246 -5.60 -20.37 -11.61
CA PRO A 246 -5.56 -20.13 -10.17
C PRO A 246 -5.14 -21.37 -9.36
N ALA A 247 -5.59 -22.54 -9.80
CA ALA A 247 -5.21 -23.85 -9.22
C ALA A 247 -3.70 -24.14 -9.28
N SER A 248 -2.97 -23.54 -10.22
CA SER A 248 -1.52 -23.68 -10.33
C SER A 248 -0.74 -22.69 -9.45
N VAL A 249 -1.40 -21.65 -8.93
CA VAL A 249 -0.78 -20.62 -8.06
C VAL A 249 -0.77 -21.09 -6.61
N SER A 250 -1.94 -21.40 -6.05
CA SER A 250 -2.13 -21.92 -4.69
C SER A 250 -3.60 -22.29 -4.44
N GLU A 251 -3.84 -22.99 -3.33
CA GLU A 251 -5.20 -23.29 -2.84
C GLU A 251 -6.01 -22.01 -2.54
N LEU A 252 -5.41 -20.97 -1.97
CA LEU A 252 -6.09 -19.70 -1.69
C LEU A 252 -6.56 -19.00 -2.98
N VAL A 253 -5.71 -18.93 -4.00
CA VAL A 253 -6.09 -18.29 -5.28
C VAL A 253 -7.13 -19.15 -6.01
N ALA A 254 -7.03 -20.48 -5.91
CA ALA A 254 -8.01 -21.42 -6.47
C ALA A 254 -9.40 -21.26 -5.83
N SER A 255 -9.46 -21.13 -4.50
CA SER A 255 -10.72 -20.98 -3.78
C SER A 255 -11.43 -19.66 -4.09
N LEU A 256 -10.67 -18.61 -4.43
CA LEU A 256 -11.19 -17.33 -4.94
C LEU A 256 -11.57 -17.33 -6.43
N GLY A 257 -11.41 -18.46 -7.13
CA GLY A 257 -11.65 -18.53 -8.58
C GLY A 257 -10.68 -17.67 -9.41
N GLY A 258 -9.51 -17.33 -8.85
CA GLY A 258 -8.49 -16.52 -9.50
C GLY A 258 -8.62 -15.02 -9.33
N ASN A 259 -9.62 -14.52 -8.61
CA ASN A 259 -9.79 -13.09 -8.34
C ASN A 259 -9.26 -12.72 -6.96
N VAL A 260 -8.00 -12.28 -6.90
CA VAL A 260 -7.34 -11.89 -5.64
C VAL A 260 -7.52 -10.40 -5.41
N GLN A 261 -8.05 -10.01 -4.24
CA GLN A 261 -8.24 -8.61 -3.89
C GLN A 261 -6.95 -8.01 -3.33
N VAL A 262 -6.58 -6.82 -3.81
CA VAL A 262 -5.46 -6.03 -3.30
C VAL A 262 -5.94 -4.64 -2.92
N LEU A 263 -5.32 -4.04 -1.90
CA LEU A 263 -5.65 -2.69 -1.42
C LEU A 263 -5.48 -1.68 -2.56
N ASN A 264 -6.50 -0.86 -2.83
CA ASN A 264 -6.49 0.07 -3.95
C ASN A 264 -6.59 1.53 -3.45
N TYR A 265 -5.43 2.18 -3.34
CA TYR A 265 -5.30 3.55 -2.82
C TYR A 265 -4.39 4.39 -3.72
N PRO A 266 -4.83 4.69 -4.96
CA PRO A 266 -4.13 5.66 -5.80
C PRO A 266 -4.14 7.04 -5.13
N PRO A 267 -3.07 7.83 -5.30
CA PRO A 267 -3.03 9.18 -4.74
C PRO A 267 -4.13 10.02 -5.41
N ARG A 268 -4.92 10.73 -4.60
CA ARG A 268 -6.01 11.60 -5.09
C ARG A 268 -5.44 12.88 -5.69
N ILE A 269 -5.03 12.80 -6.94
CA ILE A 269 -4.42 13.89 -7.71
C ILE A 269 -5.33 14.21 -8.89
N ASN A 270 -5.66 15.49 -9.07
CA ASN A 270 -6.51 15.92 -10.17
C ASN A 270 -5.68 15.93 -11.47
N LEU A 271 -6.25 15.38 -12.55
CA LEU A 271 -5.59 15.29 -13.87
C LEU A 271 -5.38 16.64 -14.55
N LYS A 272 -6.09 17.70 -14.14
CA LYS A 272 -6.05 19.00 -14.83
C LYS A 272 -4.94 19.88 -14.23
N PRO A 273 -3.85 20.16 -14.97
CA PRO A 273 -3.01 21.31 -14.66
C PRO A 273 -3.83 22.56 -14.99
N HIS A 274 -4.43 23.20 -13.99
CA HIS A 274 -5.03 24.49 -14.25
C HIS A 274 -3.89 25.48 -14.47
N GLY A 275 -3.76 26.01 -15.70
CA GLY A 275 -3.16 27.32 -15.91
C GLY A 275 -4.08 28.34 -15.23
N ILE A 276 -3.61 28.92 -14.14
CA ILE A 276 -4.45 29.65 -13.17
C ILE A 276 -4.81 31.05 -13.69
N ARG A 277 -3.92 31.72 -14.42
CA ARG A 277 -4.08 33.14 -14.83
C ARG A 277 -5.39 33.46 -15.58
N ASP A 278 -5.52 32.96 -16.81
CA ASP A 278 -6.61 33.40 -17.70
C ASP A 278 -7.95 32.72 -17.36
N SER A 279 -7.91 31.58 -16.65
CA SER A 279 -9.11 30.84 -16.27
C SER A 279 -9.81 31.38 -15.02
N GLN A 280 -9.09 32.00 -14.07
CA GLN A 280 -9.72 32.50 -12.84
C GLN A 280 -10.32 33.88 -13.01
N LEU A 281 -9.61 34.79 -13.69
CA LEU A 281 -10.14 36.13 -14.00
C LEU A 281 -11.35 36.02 -14.95
N SER A 282 -11.30 35.14 -15.97
CA SER A 282 -12.47 34.88 -16.83
C SER A 282 -13.65 34.21 -16.10
N LYS A 283 -13.39 33.34 -15.12
CA LYS A 283 -14.47 32.81 -14.26
C LYS A 283 -15.13 33.93 -13.46
N LEU A 284 -14.34 34.79 -12.83
CA LEU A 284 -14.86 35.88 -12.02
C LEU A 284 -15.67 36.87 -12.86
N LEU A 285 -15.21 37.20 -14.07
CA LEU A 285 -15.95 38.04 -15.03
C LEU A 285 -17.22 37.37 -15.59
N SER A 286 -17.34 36.04 -15.49
CA SER A 286 -18.52 35.29 -15.92
C SER A 286 -19.42 34.84 -14.76
N ASP A 287 -19.31 35.51 -13.59
CA ASP A 287 -20.02 35.18 -12.34
C ASP A 287 -19.86 33.71 -11.90
N LYS A 288 -18.76 33.08 -12.31
CA LYS A 288 -18.38 31.74 -11.86
C LYS A 288 -17.47 31.85 -10.65
N PRO A 289 -17.63 30.92 -9.71
CA PRO A 289 -16.84 30.95 -8.48
C PRO A 289 -15.37 30.61 -8.71
N VAL A 290 -14.51 31.39 -8.06
CA VAL A 290 -13.05 31.19 -8.06
C VAL A 290 -12.63 30.21 -6.96
N PHE A 291 -13.33 30.22 -5.83
CA PHE A 291 -13.13 29.27 -4.74
C PHE A 291 -13.51 27.85 -5.18
N ASN A 292 -12.87 26.85 -4.56
CA ASN A 292 -13.13 25.45 -4.87
C ASN A 292 -14.35 24.94 -4.07
N HIS A 293 -15.54 25.24 -4.56
CA HIS A 293 -16.81 24.83 -3.93
C HIS A 293 -16.94 23.31 -3.78
N ASP A 294 -16.35 22.52 -4.68
CA ASP A 294 -16.36 21.06 -4.61
C ASP A 294 -15.72 20.54 -3.32
N ALA A 295 -14.84 21.31 -2.67
CA ALA A 295 -14.26 20.92 -1.39
C ALA A 295 -15.33 20.79 -0.29
N LEU A 296 -16.35 21.67 -0.30
CA LEU A 296 -17.43 21.72 0.70
C LEU A 296 -18.56 20.73 0.40
N SER A 297 -18.66 20.20 -0.81
CA SER A 297 -19.68 19.21 -1.20
C SER A 297 -19.19 17.75 -1.07
N ARG A 298 -17.91 17.53 -0.74
CA ARG A 298 -17.34 16.18 -0.58
C ARG A 298 -18.00 15.43 0.58
N PHE A 299 -18.33 14.16 0.32
CA PHE A 299 -18.87 13.23 1.33
C PHE A 299 -18.08 13.20 2.64
N ASN A 300 -16.75 13.22 2.58
CA ASN A 300 -15.90 13.19 3.77
C ASN A 300 -16.09 14.44 4.66
N PHE A 301 -16.27 15.61 4.06
CA PHE A 301 -16.50 16.84 4.81
C PHE A 301 -17.90 16.83 5.45
N ILE A 302 -18.91 16.39 4.69
CA ILE A 302 -20.28 16.22 5.18
C ILE A 302 -20.32 15.25 6.38
N LYS A 303 -19.69 14.07 6.26
CA LYS A 303 -19.59 13.08 7.35
C LYS A 303 -18.93 13.67 8.60
N VAL A 304 -17.92 14.52 8.45
CA VAL A 304 -17.23 15.17 9.58
C VAL A 304 -18.13 16.21 10.26
N ILE A 305 -18.82 17.05 9.48
CA ILE A 305 -19.76 18.03 10.05
C ILE A 305 -20.89 17.30 10.77
N GLU A 306 -21.47 16.27 10.14
CA GLU A 306 -22.47 15.39 10.74
C GLU A 306 -21.99 14.85 12.08
N THR A 307 -20.78 14.31 12.12
CA THR A 307 -20.20 13.77 13.35
C THR A 307 -20.11 14.83 14.46
N LEU A 308 -19.67 16.05 14.12
CA LEU A 308 -19.50 17.14 15.08
C LEU A 308 -20.84 17.70 15.58
N VAL A 309 -21.84 17.77 14.72
CA VAL A 309 -23.19 18.23 15.05
C VAL A 309 -23.95 17.16 15.84
N SER A 310 -23.87 15.90 15.39
CA SER A 310 -24.70 14.82 15.91
C SER A 310 -24.32 14.41 17.33
N ASN A 311 -23.05 14.55 17.75
CA ASN A 311 -22.48 14.39 19.11
C ASN A 311 -23.12 13.32 20.05
N ARG A 312 -23.79 12.30 19.51
CA ARG A 312 -24.67 11.33 20.21
C ARG A 312 -24.14 9.89 20.18
N MET A 313 -22.87 9.66 19.82
CA MET A 313 -22.33 8.31 19.81
C MET A 313 -21.77 7.92 21.20
N PRO A 314 -22.09 6.72 21.72
CA PRO A 314 -21.53 6.17 22.97
C PRO A 314 -20.10 5.67 22.72
N LEU A 315 -19.20 6.57 22.35
CA LEU A 315 -17.77 6.28 22.26
C LEU A 315 -17.09 6.56 23.59
N ALA A 316 -16.09 5.75 23.95
CA ALA A 316 -15.26 6.00 25.12
C ALA A 316 -14.56 7.37 25.03
N LEU A 317 -14.29 8.01 26.17
CA LEU A 317 -13.70 9.37 26.25
C LEU A 317 -12.45 9.56 25.38
N LYS A 318 -11.54 8.56 25.34
CA LYS A 318 -10.32 8.59 24.52
C LYS A 318 -10.64 8.61 23.02
N GLN A 319 -11.59 7.79 22.58
CA GLN A 319 -12.02 7.70 21.18
C GLN A 319 -12.73 8.99 20.75
N ARG A 320 -13.57 9.59 21.60
CA ARG A 320 -14.21 10.90 21.36
C ARG A 320 -13.16 12.00 21.13
N ARG A 321 -12.13 12.07 21.99
CA ARG A 321 -11.05 13.05 21.83
C ARG A 321 -10.30 12.87 20.52
N GLN A 322 -9.92 11.64 20.18
CA GLN A 322 -9.23 11.34 18.92
C GLN A 322 -10.08 11.70 17.69
N GLN A 323 -11.38 11.37 17.72
CA GLN A 323 -12.31 11.70 16.64
C GLN A 323 -12.48 13.20 16.47
N LYS A 324 -12.58 13.96 17.58
CA LYS A 324 -12.65 15.43 17.54
C LYS A 324 -11.40 16.04 16.91
N VAL A 325 -10.21 15.57 17.29
CA VAL A 325 -8.94 16.05 16.71
C VAL A 325 -8.88 15.74 15.21
N ALA A 326 -9.23 14.51 14.79
CA ALA A 326 -9.28 14.14 13.38
C ALA A 326 -10.28 14.99 12.59
N SER A 327 -11.46 15.25 13.15
CA SER A 327 -12.51 16.08 12.57
C SER A 327 -12.03 17.52 12.36
N ILE A 328 -11.37 18.11 13.35
CA ILE A 328 -10.80 19.48 13.25
C ILE A 328 -9.71 19.53 12.19
N LYS A 329 -8.83 18.52 12.13
CA LYS A 329 -7.79 18.42 11.09
C LYS A 329 -8.43 18.35 9.70
N GLN A 330 -9.48 17.53 9.53
CA GLN A 330 -10.19 17.40 8.27
C GLN A 330 -10.88 18.70 7.84
N ILE A 331 -11.53 19.43 8.77
CA ILE A 331 -12.10 20.76 8.48
C ILE A 331 -11.01 21.70 7.97
N ARG A 332 -9.85 21.77 8.64
CA ARG A 332 -8.74 22.62 8.21
C ARG A 332 -8.25 22.23 6.82
N THR A 333 -8.10 20.94 6.53
CA THR A 333 -7.72 20.46 5.19
C THR A 333 -8.74 20.86 4.14
N THR A 334 -10.04 20.71 4.42
CA THR A 334 -11.10 21.14 3.49
C THR A 334 -11.08 22.64 3.25
N LEU A 335 -10.88 23.46 4.29
CA LEU A 335 -10.77 24.92 4.14
C LEU A 335 -9.53 25.33 3.32
N ILE A 336 -8.40 24.62 3.47
CA ILE A 336 -7.22 24.80 2.61
C ILE A 336 -7.56 24.47 1.16
N GLU A 337 -8.25 23.35 0.91
CA GLU A 337 -8.63 22.95 -0.45
C GLU A 337 -9.65 23.91 -1.08
N TRP A 338 -10.55 24.48 -0.29
CA TRP A 338 -11.51 25.51 -0.72
C TRP A 338 -10.80 26.81 -1.13
N LEU A 339 -9.84 27.26 -0.30
CA LEU A 339 -9.07 28.49 -0.52
C LEU A 339 -7.89 28.32 -1.50
N ALA A 340 -7.57 27.08 -1.88
CA ALA A 340 -6.39 26.76 -2.68
C ALA A 340 -6.21 27.61 -3.94
N PRO A 341 -7.24 27.82 -4.79
CA PRO A 341 -7.10 28.65 -6.00
C PRO A 341 -6.66 30.09 -5.71
N MET A 342 -7.21 30.69 -4.65
CA MET A 342 -6.88 32.05 -4.23
C MET A 342 -5.45 32.14 -3.68
N LEU A 343 -4.98 31.11 -2.99
CA LEU A 343 -3.61 31.05 -2.47
C LEU A 343 -2.57 30.91 -3.59
N GLU A 344 -2.90 30.22 -4.67
CA GLU A 344 -2.04 30.16 -5.85
C GLU A 344 -2.03 31.50 -6.60
N TRP A 345 -3.20 32.10 -6.81
CA TRP A 345 -3.32 33.38 -7.50
C TRP A 345 -2.59 34.50 -6.75
N ARG A 346 -2.71 34.57 -5.41
CA ARG A 346 -1.96 35.52 -4.58
C ARG A 346 -0.44 35.33 -4.69
N LEU A 347 0.03 34.08 -4.85
CA LEU A 347 1.45 33.84 -5.05
C LEU A 347 1.95 34.34 -6.40
N GLU A 348 1.18 34.14 -7.48
CA GLU A 348 1.56 34.62 -8.81
C GLU A 348 1.72 36.14 -8.83
N ILE A 349 0.85 36.87 -8.12
CA ILE A 349 0.97 38.32 -7.92
C ILE A 349 2.24 38.67 -7.13
N SER A 350 2.52 37.95 -6.04
CA SER A 350 3.72 38.21 -5.22
C SER A 350 5.05 37.93 -5.93
N GLU A 351 5.02 37.18 -7.04
CA GLU A 351 6.18 36.91 -7.89
C GLU A 351 6.25 37.83 -9.11
N GLU A 352 5.47 38.93 -9.11
CA GLU A 352 5.41 39.93 -10.19
C GLU A 352 5.06 39.36 -11.57
N LYS A 353 4.42 38.18 -11.62
CA LYS A 353 3.93 37.59 -12.88
C LYS A 353 2.67 38.28 -13.40
N ILE A 354 2.01 39.08 -12.55
CA ILE A 354 0.74 39.77 -12.81
C ILE A 354 0.90 41.21 -12.31
N SER A 355 0.52 42.18 -13.14
CA SER A 355 0.52 43.60 -12.77
C SER A 355 -0.72 43.95 -11.95
N ALA A 356 -0.58 44.78 -10.90
CA ALA A 356 -1.71 45.20 -10.07
C ALA A 356 -2.81 45.93 -10.86
N SER A 357 -2.45 46.57 -11.98
CA SER A 357 -3.37 47.24 -12.91
C SER A 357 -4.36 46.30 -13.59
N GLU A 358 -4.01 45.03 -13.81
CA GLU A 358 -4.93 44.05 -14.43
C GLU A 358 -6.07 43.62 -13.49
N LEU A 359 -5.94 43.85 -12.18
CA LEU A 359 -6.90 43.44 -11.16
C LEU A 359 -7.87 44.57 -10.78
N GLU A 360 -7.70 45.80 -11.29
CA GLU A 360 -8.58 46.93 -10.98
C GLU A 360 -10.05 46.69 -11.38
N VAL A 361 -10.27 45.86 -12.40
CA VAL A 361 -11.61 45.48 -12.91
C VAL A 361 -12.47 44.82 -11.83
N ILE A 362 -11.85 44.21 -10.81
CA ILE A 362 -12.52 43.48 -9.74
C ILE A 362 -12.35 44.15 -8.37
N ASN A 363 -11.95 45.42 -8.32
CA ASN A 363 -11.58 46.15 -7.09
C ASN A 363 -12.61 46.12 -5.93
N ARG A 364 -13.89 45.88 -6.23
CA ARG A 364 -14.98 45.79 -5.24
C ARG A 364 -15.22 44.37 -4.71
N SER A 365 -14.54 43.35 -5.24
CA SER A 365 -14.79 41.96 -4.88
C SER A 365 -14.00 41.52 -3.64
N LEU A 366 -14.49 40.47 -2.97
CA LEU A 366 -13.79 39.83 -1.87
C LEU A 366 -12.45 39.24 -2.33
N GLU A 367 -12.43 38.72 -3.55
CA GLU A 367 -11.25 38.16 -4.19
C GLU A 367 -10.16 39.21 -4.33
N TYR A 368 -10.48 40.42 -4.80
CA TYR A 368 -9.52 41.51 -4.91
C TYR A 368 -8.92 41.87 -3.55
N GLN A 369 -9.76 42.02 -2.51
CA GLN A 369 -9.29 42.27 -1.15
C GLN A 369 -8.34 41.16 -0.68
N PHE A 370 -8.69 39.89 -0.91
CA PHE A 370 -7.82 38.77 -0.56
C PHE A 370 -6.47 38.79 -1.30
N LEU A 371 -6.46 39.20 -2.57
CA LEU A 371 -5.24 39.23 -3.38
C LEU A 371 -4.33 40.41 -3.04
N THR A 372 -4.89 41.56 -2.66
CA THR A 372 -4.16 42.83 -2.49
C THR A 372 -3.83 43.19 -1.05
N PHE A 373 -4.62 42.74 -0.07
CA PHE A 373 -4.43 43.12 1.34
C PHE A 373 -3.02 42.75 1.84
N GLU A 374 -2.42 43.64 2.62
CA GLU A 374 -1.15 43.40 3.30
C GLU A 374 -1.32 42.46 4.51
N LYS A 375 -0.22 42.00 5.09
CA LYS A 375 -0.22 40.90 6.08
C LYS A 375 -1.10 41.20 7.29
N GLU A 376 -1.07 42.44 7.74
CA GLU A 376 -1.74 42.96 8.93
C GLU A 376 -3.26 43.03 8.70
N GLN A 377 -3.68 43.23 7.44
CA GLN A 377 -5.08 43.41 7.03
C GLN A 377 -5.80 42.08 6.71
N LEU A 378 -5.07 40.98 6.48
CA LEU A 378 -5.67 39.68 6.12
C LEU A 378 -6.69 39.17 7.14
N TYR A 379 -6.56 39.51 8.42
CA TYR A 379 -7.52 39.11 9.45
C TYR A 379 -8.90 39.78 9.32
N GLU A 380 -9.00 40.93 8.64
CA GLU A 380 -10.26 41.62 8.39
C GLU A 380 -11.19 40.78 7.50
N LEU A 381 -10.62 39.93 6.64
CA LEU A 381 -11.34 39.02 5.75
C LEU A 381 -12.01 37.84 6.48
N LEU A 382 -11.77 37.65 7.78
CA LEU A 382 -12.33 36.53 8.53
C LEU A 382 -13.87 36.53 8.52
N LYS A 383 -14.51 37.67 8.77
CA LYS A 383 -15.97 37.78 8.79
C LYS A 383 -16.56 37.59 7.38
N PRO A 384 -16.08 38.30 6.33
CA PRO A 384 -16.55 38.08 4.96
C PRO A 384 -16.38 36.63 4.47
N LEU A 385 -15.22 36.00 4.67
CA LEU A 385 -14.96 34.61 4.25
C LEU A 385 -15.87 33.61 4.98
N LEU A 386 -16.12 33.84 6.27
CA LEU A 386 -17.05 33.00 7.03
C LEU A 386 -18.50 33.18 6.54
N GLY A 387 -18.89 34.39 6.16
CA GLY A 387 -20.16 34.67 5.49
C GLY A 387 -20.28 33.88 4.18
N LEU A 388 -19.27 33.98 3.31
CA LEU A 388 -19.23 33.29 2.03
C LEU A 388 -19.37 31.76 2.18
N ILE A 389 -18.61 31.14 3.09
CA ILE A 389 -18.72 29.70 3.37
C ILE A 389 -20.15 29.31 3.76
N ASN A 390 -20.79 30.08 4.64
CA ASN A 390 -22.15 29.75 5.07
C ASN A 390 -23.17 29.92 3.92
N THR A 391 -22.99 30.93 3.07
CA THR A 391 -23.79 31.08 1.86
C THR A 391 -23.61 29.88 0.92
N GLU A 392 -22.37 29.44 0.67
CA GLU A 392 -22.08 28.25 -0.14
C GLU A 392 -22.71 26.98 0.45
N LEU A 393 -22.61 26.78 1.77
CA LEU A 393 -23.25 25.66 2.46
C LEU A 393 -24.76 25.70 2.31
N SER A 394 -25.38 26.89 2.35
CA SER A 394 -26.84 27.08 2.23
C SER A 394 -27.37 26.77 0.81
N ASN A 395 -26.55 27.03 -0.21
CA ASN A 395 -26.90 26.83 -1.61
C ASN A 395 -26.91 25.34 -2.01
N SER A 396 -26.09 24.51 -1.35
CA SER A 396 -26.01 23.08 -1.63
C SER A 396 -27.05 22.27 -0.84
N ASN A 397 -27.82 21.43 -1.53
CA ASN A 397 -28.86 20.60 -0.90
C ASN A 397 -28.32 19.68 0.20
N ALA A 398 -27.10 19.15 0.04
CA ALA A 398 -26.51 18.22 1.01
C ALA A 398 -26.00 18.91 2.28
N THR A 399 -25.68 20.20 2.21
CA THR A 399 -25.05 20.96 3.31
C THR A 399 -25.94 22.05 3.89
N ARG A 400 -27.10 22.34 3.29
CA ARG A 400 -27.99 23.45 3.68
C ARG A 400 -28.33 23.45 5.17
N GLN A 401 -28.55 22.28 5.75
CA GLN A 401 -28.87 22.12 7.17
C GLN A 401 -27.72 22.47 8.13
N TYR A 402 -26.49 22.60 7.63
CA TYR A 402 -25.32 22.96 8.42
C TYR A 402 -24.93 24.44 8.30
N ALA A 403 -25.55 25.17 7.37
CA ALA A 403 -25.32 26.61 7.22
C ALA A 403 -25.70 27.34 8.51
N PHE A 404 -24.81 28.20 9.00
CA PHE A 404 -24.96 28.98 10.25
C PHE A 404 -25.21 28.15 11.52
N HIS A 405 -24.89 26.85 11.50
CA HIS A 405 -25.14 25.97 12.64
C HIS A 405 -24.24 26.32 13.84
N GLN A 406 -24.85 26.62 15.00
CA GLN A 406 -24.15 27.15 16.19
C GLN A 406 -22.97 26.31 16.66
N HIS A 407 -23.09 24.98 16.65
CA HIS A 407 -21.99 24.09 17.06
C HIS A 407 -20.85 23.99 16.03
N LEU A 408 -21.11 24.29 14.75
CA LEU A 408 -20.11 24.18 13.69
C LEU A 408 -19.29 25.46 13.55
N MET A 409 -19.93 26.62 13.78
CA MET A 409 -19.35 27.95 13.62
C MET A 409 -18.00 28.16 14.32
N PRO A 410 -17.78 27.71 15.59
CA PRO A 410 -16.48 27.83 16.24
C PRO A 410 -15.37 27.09 15.50
N TYR A 411 -15.66 25.91 14.93
CA TYR A 411 -14.66 25.11 14.22
C TYR A 411 -14.27 25.74 12.89
N LEU A 412 -15.24 26.25 12.12
CA LEU A 412 -14.99 26.96 10.87
C LEU A 412 -14.22 28.27 11.11
N ARG A 413 -14.68 29.07 12.09
CA ARG A 413 -14.01 30.34 12.46
C ARG A 413 -12.57 30.12 12.92
N ASN A 414 -12.34 29.16 13.82
CA ASN A 414 -10.99 28.86 14.30
C ASN A 414 -10.10 28.27 13.19
N GLY A 415 -10.69 27.49 12.28
CA GLY A 415 -10.00 26.98 11.09
C GLY A 415 -9.52 28.11 10.18
N LEU A 416 -10.41 29.03 9.81
CA LEU A 416 -10.08 30.19 8.97
C LEU A 416 -9.11 31.15 9.64
N SER A 417 -9.34 31.47 10.92
CA SER A 417 -8.44 32.35 11.68
C SER A 417 -7.02 31.77 11.73
N TRP A 418 -6.89 30.46 11.91
CA TRP A 418 -5.60 29.79 11.84
C TRP A 418 -5.00 29.90 10.42
N LEU A 419 -5.77 29.70 9.35
CA LEU A 419 -5.26 29.84 7.98
C LEU A 419 -4.74 31.24 7.67
N LEU A 420 -5.52 32.27 7.98
CA LEU A 420 -5.13 33.66 7.77
C LEU A 420 -3.85 34.01 8.54
N SER A 421 -3.72 33.52 9.78
CA SER A 421 -2.50 33.67 10.58
C SER A 421 -1.27 33.07 9.92
N GLN A 422 -1.40 31.87 9.35
CA GLN A 422 -0.30 31.16 8.70
C GLN A 422 0.09 31.81 7.37
N ILE A 423 -0.87 32.38 6.65
CA ILE A 423 -0.58 33.13 5.42
C ILE A 423 0.23 34.38 5.75
N ALA A 424 -0.17 35.12 6.78
CA ALA A 424 0.55 36.31 7.24
C ALA A 424 1.98 35.98 7.71
N SER A 425 2.16 34.89 8.47
CA SER A 425 3.47 34.49 9.01
C SER A 425 4.43 33.94 7.95
N ASN A 426 3.96 33.19 6.96
CA ASN A 426 4.83 32.55 5.95
C ASN A 426 5.34 33.50 4.86
N GLN A 427 4.91 34.77 4.87
CA GLN A 427 5.37 35.79 3.93
C GLN A 427 6.59 36.59 4.46
N THR A 428 7.13 36.31 5.65
CA THR A 428 8.46 36.81 6.02
C THR A 428 9.51 36.08 5.19
N HIS A 429 10.31 36.82 4.41
CA HIS A 429 11.47 36.26 3.71
C HIS A 429 12.29 35.45 4.72
N PRO A 430 12.53 34.15 4.46
CA PRO A 430 13.37 33.37 5.35
C PRO A 430 14.74 34.04 5.36
N GLN A 431 15.25 34.36 6.56
CA GLN A 431 16.63 34.80 6.67
C GLN A 431 17.51 33.71 6.05
N LYS A 432 18.45 34.11 5.18
CA LYS A 432 19.43 33.18 4.62
C LYS A 432 20.31 32.68 5.75
N THR A 433 19.96 31.55 6.35
CA THR A 433 20.85 30.78 7.20
C THR A 433 21.83 30.08 6.29
N TYR A 434 22.95 30.74 6.01
CA TYR A 434 24.16 30.05 5.58
C TYR A 434 24.70 29.32 6.81
N ASP A 435 24.23 28.10 7.04
CA ASP A 435 24.94 27.21 7.96
C ASP A 435 26.29 26.91 7.30
N SER A 436 27.33 27.64 7.72
CA SER A 436 28.71 27.51 7.25
C SER A 436 29.35 26.14 7.55
N GLN A 437 28.57 25.18 8.04
CA GLN A 437 28.98 23.81 8.38
C GLN A 437 28.27 22.72 7.58
N ASN A 438 27.27 23.04 6.74
CA ASN A 438 26.53 22.02 5.99
C ASN A 438 27.13 21.80 4.59
N SER A 439 27.98 20.78 4.46
CA SER A 439 28.50 20.22 3.21
C SER A 439 27.45 19.43 2.41
N GLN A 440 26.19 19.86 2.42
CA GLN A 440 25.10 19.17 1.73
C GLN A 440 24.72 19.91 0.44
N ARG A 441 24.33 19.15 -0.58
CA ARG A 441 23.75 19.66 -1.82
C ARG A 441 22.37 19.06 -2.01
N TYR A 442 21.47 19.85 -2.56
CA TYR A 442 20.11 19.41 -2.88
C TYR A 442 19.95 19.37 -4.38
N LEU A 443 19.74 18.17 -4.92
CA LEU A 443 19.40 18.00 -6.33
C LEU A 443 17.88 18.03 -6.49
N TYR A 444 17.38 18.99 -7.26
CA TYR A 444 15.98 19.11 -7.59
C TYR A 444 15.72 18.68 -9.03
N LEU A 445 14.92 17.62 -9.18
CA LEU A 445 14.42 17.11 -10.45
C LEU A 445 12.96 17.50 -10.59
N LYS A 446 12.64 18.28 -11.62
CA LYS A 446 11.33 18.88 -11.84
C LYS A 446 10.65 18.28 -13.07
N GLY A 447 9.39 17.87 -12.90
CA GLY A 447 8.51 17.50 -14.01
C GLY A 447 8.93 16.22 -14.73
N ILE A 448 9.56 15.28 -14.04
CA ILE A 448 9.94 13.99 -14.61
C ILE A 448 8.69 13.19 -14.93
N ARG A 449 8.59 12.68 -16.15
CA ARG A 449 7.46 11.90 -16.63
C ARG A 449 7.80 10.42 -16.58
N VAL A 450 6.91 9.62 -16.01
CA VAL A 450 7.01 8.16 -16.01
C VAL A 450 5.81 7.58 -16.68
N PHE A 451 6.07 6.69 -17.62
CA PHE A 451 5.06 5.91 -18.30
C PHE A 451 5.13 4.47 -17.85
N ASP A 452 3.97 3.87 -17.69
CA ASP A 452 3.81 2.43 -17.58
C ASP A 452 4.49 1.81 -16.35
N ALA A 453 4.65 2.60 -15.28
CA ALA A 453 5.22 2.17 -14.01
C ALA A 453 4.27 1.20 -13.28
N GLN A 454 4.83 0.27 -12.52
CA GLN A 454 4.03 -0.65 -11.70
C GLN A 454 3.36 0.10 -10.53
N ALA A 455 2.03 0.23 -10.62
CA ALA A 455 1.20 0.74 -9.54
C ALA A 455 0.95 -0.32 -8.47
N LEU A 456 1.07 -1.62 -8.81
CA LEU A 456 1.09 -2.71 -7.84
C LEU A 456 2.43 -2.71 -7.08
N SER A 457 2.52 -1.86 -6.05
CA SER A 457 3.74 -1.64 -5.27
C SER A 457 4.27 -2.91 -4.61
N ASN A 458 3.36 -3.79 -4.18
CA ASN A 458 3.65 -5.14 -3.72
C ASN A 458 2.42 -6.02 -4.00
N PRO A 459 2.49 -7.34 -3.76
CA PRO A 459 1.37 -8.27 -3.93
C PRO A 459 0.07 -7.95 -3.15
N TYR A 460 0.10 -6.96 -2.26
CA TYR A 460 -1.02 -6.57 -1.40
C TYR A 460 -1.58 -5.17 -1.69
N CYS A 461 -0.81 -4.27 -2.30
CA CYS A 461 -1.11 -2.84 -2.40
C CYS A 461 -0.93 -2.30 -3.82
N SER A 462 -1.95 -1.60 -4.31
CA SER A 462 -1.99 -0.90 -5.59
C SER A 462 -2.28 0.59 -5.41
N GLY A 463 -1.61 1.42 -6.20
CA GLY A 463 -1.76 2.87 -6.20
C GLY A 463 -0.41 3.56 -6.42
N ILE A 464 0.17 4.07 -5.33
CA ILE A 464 1.49 4.71 -5.35
C ILE A 464 2.57 3.62 -5.56
N PRO A 465 3.48 3.77 -6.55
CA PRO A 465 4.63 2.87 -6.72
C PRO A 465 5.45 2.71 -5.43
N SER A 466 6.17 1.60 -5.31
CA SER A 466 6.91 1.30 -4.09
C SER A 466 7.98 2.36 -3.77
N LEU A 467 8.10 2.72 -2.49
CA LEU A 467 9.12 3.68 -2.05
C LEU A 467 10.54 3.12 -2.26
N THR A 468 10.70 1.80 -2.21
CA THR A 468 11.95 1.12 -2.55
C THR A 468 12.32 1.23 -4.02
N ALA A 469 11.36 1.36 -4.94
CA ALA A 469 11.67 1.61 -6.34
C ALA A 469 12.24 3.03 -6.54
N VAL A 470 11.70 4.03 -5.83
CA VAL A 470 12.23 5.41 -5.85
C VAL A 470 13.64 5.44 -5.28
N TRP A 471 13.86 4.78 -4.13
CA TRP A 471 15.18 4.66 -3.55
C TRP A 471 16.16 3.90 -4.47
N GLY A 472 15.74 2.80 -5.10
CA GLY A 472 16.56 2.04 -6.03
C GLY A 472 16.94 2.84 -7.29
N MET A 473 16.03 3.68 -7.78
CA MET A 473 16.30 4.63 -8.86
C MET A 473 17.33 5.69 -8.43
N MET A 474 17.17 6.28 -7.23
CA MET A 474 18.14 7.22 -6.65
C MET A 474 19.52 6.57 -6.48
N HIS A 475 19.59 5.32 -5.98
CA HIS A 475 20.86 4.62 -5.83
C HIS A 475 21.50 4.31 -7.20
N ASN A 476 20.72 3.91 -8.21
CA ASN A 476 21.25 3.71 -9.56
C ASN A 476 21.81 5.03 -10.12
N TYR A 477 21.11 6.15 -9.87
CA TYR A 477 21.60 7.47 -10.24
C TYR A 477 22.94 7.79 -9.56
N GLN A 478 23.04 7.60 -8.24
CA GLN A 478 24.28 7.79 -7.49
C GLN A 478 25.45 7.00 -8.09
N ARG A 479 25.23 5.73 -8.44
CA ARG A 479 26.30 4.89 -9.01
C ARG A 479 26.78 5.40 -10.35
N ARG A 480 25.86 5.71 -11.27
CA ARG A 480 26.18 6.27 -12.59
C ARG A 480 26.89 7.62 -12.49
N LEU A 481 26.49 8.43 -11.54
CA LEU A 481 27.11 9.74 -11.30
C LEU A 481 28.53 9.59 -10.74
N ASN A 482 28.73 8.71 -9.76
CA ASN A 482 30.06 8.43 -9.21
C ASN A 482 31.00 7.82 -10.24
N GLU A 483 30.50 6.92 -11.10
CA GLU A 483 31.27 6.35 -12.21
C GLU A 483 31.65 7.44 -13.24
N GLY A 484 30.74 8.36 -13.55
CA GLY A 484 30.98 9.44 -14.51
C GLY A 484 31.91 10.56 -13.99
N LEU A 485 31.78 10.95 -12.73
CA LEU A 485 32.58 12.00 -12.09
C LEU A 485 33.87 11.49 -11.45
N ASN A 486 34.03 10.17 -11.35
CA ASN A 486 35.06 9.53 -10.53
C ASN A 486 35.10 10.06 -9.08
N ALA A 487 33.91 10.29 -8.50
CA ALA A 487 33.71 10.90 -7.18
C ALA A 487 33.04 9.91 -6.20
N LYS A 488 33.10 10.20 -4.90
CA LYS A 488 32.46 9.38 -3.85
C LYS A 488 31.26 10.10 -3.23
N LEU A 489 30.28 10.45 -4.07
CA LEU A 489 29.04 11.08 -3.62
C LEU A 489 28.07 10.06 -3.04
N ARG A 490 27.29 10.50 -2.05
CA ARG A 490 26.24 9.71 -1.40
C ARG A 490 24.90 10.43 -1.46
N MET A 491 23.95 9.85 -2.18
CA MET A 491 22.55 10.25 -2.15
C MET A 491 21.89 9.58 -0.94
N THR A 492 21.62 10.36 0.11
CA THR A 492 21.22 9.80 1.41
C THR A 492 19.72 9.65 1.55
N SER A 493 18.95 10.56 0.95
CA SER A 493 17.51 10.64 1.15
C SER A 493 16.82 11.42 0.05
N PHE A 494 15.50 11.26 -0.04
CA PHE A 494 14.69 11.94 -1.03
C PHE A 494 13.35 12.43 -0.49
N SER A 495 12.83 13.49 -1.10
CA SER A 495 11.45 13.97 -0.91
C SER A 495 10.72 13.91 -2.25
N TRP A 496 9.49 13.40 -2.25
CA TRP A 496 8.78 13.01 -3.48
C TRP A 496 7.42 13.70 -3.59
N PHE A 497 7.22 14.42 -4.70
CA PHE A 497 5.99 15.12 -5.02
C PHE A 497 5.42 14.63 -6.34
N ILE A 498 4.20 14.10 -6.33
CA ILE A 498 3.51 13.64 -7.54
C ILE A 498 2.62 14.79 -8.04
N ARG A 499 2.93 15.31 -9.23
CA ARG A 499 2.18 16.39 -9.90
C ARG A 499 0.88 15.89 -10.51
N GLN A 500 0.97 14.80 -11.25
CA GLN A 500 -0.12 14.19 -12.00
C GLN A 500 -0.03 12.69 -11.85
N TYR A 501 -1.17 12.01 -11.78
CA TYR A 501 -1.24 10.56 -11.67
C TYR A 501 -2.44 10.07 -12.48
N SER A 502 -2.21 9.05 -13.30
CA SER A 502 -3.22 8.37 -14.09
C SER A 502 -3.02 6.87 -13.99
N ALA A 503 -4.09 6.13 -13.69
CA ALA A 503 -4.05 4.68 -13.75
C ALA A 503 -4.15 4.23 -15.21
N VAL A 504 -3.25 3.37 -15.65
CA VAL A 504 -3.26 2.80 -17.00
C VAL A 504 -4.18 1.59 -17.01
N GLY A 505 -5.18 1.64 -17.88
CA GLY A 505 -6.12 0.54 -18.09
C GLY A 505 -5.56 -0.53 -19.02
N GLY A 506 -6.11 -1.74 -18.91
CA GLY A 506 -5.76 -2.87 -19.78
C GLY A 506 -4.73 -3.83 -19.19
N LYS A 507 -4.49 -4.93 -19.91
CA LYS A 507 -3.55 -5.98 -19.54
C LYS A 507 -2.38 -5.98 -20.52
N LYS A 508 -1.15 -5.99 -20.02
CA LYS A 508 0.03 -6.12 -20.87
C LYS A 508 0.15 -7.55 -21.38
N LEU A 509 0.33 -7.71 -22.69
CA LEU A 509 0.54 -9.02 -23.30
C LEU A 509 2.01 -9.39 -23.10
N PRO A 510 2.29 -10.58 -22.54
CA PRO A 510 3.67 -11.01 -22.41
C PRO A 510 4.26 -11.32 -23.78
N GLU A 511 5.56 -11.09 -23.90
CA GLU A 511 6.32 -11.40 -25.10
C GLU A 511 6.24 -12.89 -25.45
N PHE A 512 6.33 -13.20 -26.75
CA PHE A 512 6.50 -14.58 -27.17
C PHE A 512 7.84 -15.11 -26.69
N ARG A 513 7.84 -16.32 -26.15
CA ARG A 513 9.04 -17.02 -25.72
C ARG A 513 8.94 -18.49 -26.11
N MET A 514 10.08 -19.16 -26.16
CA MET A 514 10.11 -20.61 -26.27
C MET A 514 9.57 -21.22 -24.98
N GLN A 515 8.66 -22.17 -25.12
CA GLN A 515 7.94 -22.84 -24.02
C GLN A 515 7.90 -24.35 -24.24
N GLY A 516 7.41 -25.06 -23.23
CA GLY A 516 7.36 -26.53 -23.19
C GLY A 516 8.54 -27.12 -22.41
N LEU A 517 8.46 -28.42 -22.13
CA LEU A 517 9.46 -29.16 -21.35
C LEU A 517 10.88 -29.08 -21.96
N ARG A 518 10.98 -28.83 -23.27
CA ARG A 518 12.24 -28.69 -24.02
C ARG A 518 12.41 -27.31 -24.66
N GLU A 519 11.60 -26.32 -24.26
CA GLU A 519 11.61 -24.98 -24.85
C GLU A 519 11.54 -25.01 -26.40
N ASN A 520 10.63 -25.84 -26.94
CA ASN A 520 10.50 -26.10 -28.38
C ASN A 520 9.21 -25.52 -29.00
N GLN A 521 8.34 -24.91 -28.19
CA GLN A 521 7.09 -24.31 -28.65
C GLN A 521 7.12 -22.79 -28.49
N PHE A 522 7.05 -22.06 -29.60
CA PHE A 522 7.01 -20.60 -29.55
C PHE A 522 5.59 -20.12 -29.24
N ARG A 523 5.33 -19.75 -27.98
CA ARG A 523 4.00 -19.31 -27.49
C ARG A 523 4.13 -18.20 -26.45
N ARG A 524 3.07 -17.43 -26.24
CA ARG A 524 2.99 -16.44 -25.16
C ARG A 524 2.72 -17.13 -23.82
N PRO A 525 3.35 -16.71 -22.71
CA PRO A 525 3.04 -17.28 -21.41
C PRO A 525 1.65 -16.81 -20.96
N GLY A 526 1.14 -17.41 -19.89
CA GLY A 526 -0.13 -16.97 -19.30
C GLY A 526 -0.07 -15.49 -18.93
N ILE A 527 -1.17 -14.78 -19.15
CA ILE A 527 -1.29 -13.38 -18.75
C ILE A 527 -1.41 -13.35 -17.22
N THR A 528 -0.47 -12.65 -16.58
CA THR A 528 -0.55 -12.27 -15.17
C THR A 528 -1.09 -10.85 -15.11
N ASP A 529 -2.26 -10.66 -14.53
CA ASP A 529 -2.84 -9.33 -14.38
C ASP A 529 -1.97 -8.48 -13.44
N ASN A 530 -1.83 -7.19 -13.76
CA ASN A 530 -1.01 -6.25 -13.01
C ASN A 530 -1.62 -4.84 -13.14
N ARG A 531 -1.20 -3.91 -12.29
CA ARG A 531 -1.67 -2.53 -12.29
C ARG A 531 -0.54 -1.60 -12.66
N TYR A 532 -0.80 -0.71 -13.61
CA TYR A 532 0.17 0.25 -14.12
C TYR A 532 -0.34 1.67 -13.94
N CYS A 533 0.57 2.63 -13.89
CA CYS A 533 0.25 4.05 -13.80
C CYS A 533 1.25 4.90 -14.59
N ASP A 534 0.74 5.99 -15.13
CA ASP A 534 1.51 7.09 -15.69
C ASP A 534 1.46 8.24 -14.69
N PHE A 535 2.60 8.88 -14.44
CA PHE A 535 2.63 10.01 -13.53
C PHE A 535 3.76 10.96 -13.86
N THR A 536 3.57 12.22 -13.48
CA THR A 536 4.63 13.23 -13.50
C THR A 536 4.98 13.59 -12.08
N PHE A 537 6.26 13.67 -11.75
CA PHE A 537 6.71 13.94 -10.40
C PHE A 537 7.90 14.88 -10.34
N ASP A 538 8.09 15.41 -9.15
CA ASP A 538 9.27 16.13 -8.72
C ASP A 538 9.96 15.34 -7.61
N LEU A 539 11.29 15.37 -7.62
CA LEU A 539 12.11 14.69 -6.63
C LEU A 539 13.22 15.60 -6.15
N ILE A 540 13.42 15.61 -4.84
CA ILE A 540 14.52 16.33 -4.22
C ILE A 540 15.39 15.30 -3.53
N ILE A 541 16.69 15.32 -3.80
CA ILE A 541 17.65 14.35 -3.28
C ILE A 541 18.69 15.10 -2.45
N HIS A 542 18.97 14.60 -1.23
CA HIS A 542 20.11 15.05 -0.44
C HIS A 542 21.38 14.35 -0.92
N ILE A 543 22.38 15.12 -1.31
CA ILE A 543 23.69 14.65 -1.73
C ILE A 543 24.72 15.10 -0.69
N ASN A 544 25.44 14.13 -0.15
CA ASN A 544 26.55 14.32 0.77
C ASN A 544 27.84 13.81 0.13
N GLY A 545 28.98 14.39 0.47
CA GLY A 545 30.29 13.99 -0.04
C GLY A 545 31.41 14.75 0.67
N TYR A 546 32.65 14.44 0.30
CA TYR A 546 33.78 15.29 0.67
C TYR A 546 33.71 16.62 -0.08
N GLU A 547 34.28 17.70 0.46
CA GLU A 547 34.19 19.02 -0.17
C GLU A 547 34.70 19.03 -1.61
N ASP A 548 35.78 18.30 -1.90
CA ASP A 548 36.36 18.26 -3.24
C ASP A 548 35.43 17.57 -4.25
N ASP A 549 34.80 16.46 -3.85
CA ASP A 549 33.78 15.77 -4.67
C ASP A 549 32.57 16.68 -4.92
N LEU A 550 32.16 17.46 -3.91
CA LEU A 550 31.02 18.38 -4.04
C LEU A 550 31.34 19.60 -4.91
N LYS A 551 32.59 20.07 -4.92
CA LYS A 551 33.03 21.14 -5.82
C LYS A 551 33.01 20.67 -7.27
N ILE A 552 33.45 19.44 -7.55
CA ILE A 552 33.35 18.82 -8.88
C ILE A 552 31.89 18.78 -9.34
N LEU A 553 30.99 18.35 -8.44
CA LEU A 553 29.55 18.31 -8.71
C LEU A 553 28.96 19.69 -9.02
N ASP A 554 29.38 20.74 -8.31
CA ASP A 554 28.92 22.12 -8.55
C ASP A 554 29.33 22.60 -9.96
N THR A 555 30.49 22.17 -10.48
CA THR A 555 30.99 22.55 -11.80
C THR A 555 30.42 21.72 -12.96
N GLU A 556 30.21 20.41 -12.76
CA GLU A 556 29.85 19.48 -13.83
C GLU A 556 28.33 19.23 -13.95
N HIS A 557 27.56 20.29 -14.20
CA HIS A 557 26.10 20.21 -14.27
C HIS A 557 25.55 19.33 -15.41
N GLU A 558 26.29 19.16 -16.51
CA GLU A 558 25.84 18.30 -17.61
C GLU A 558 25.95 16.81 -17.28
N MET A 559 26.92 16.43 -16.44
CA MET A 559 27.06 15.05 -15.97
C MET A 559 25.88 14.62 -15.10
N LEU A 560 25.32 15.54 -14.31
CA LEU A 560 24.07 15.29 -13.58
C LEU A 560 22.95 14.84 -14.55
N LYS A 561 22.78 15.52 -15.67
CA LYS A 561 21.75 15.17 -16.66
C LYS A 561 22.08 13.87 -17.39
N ALA A 562 23.34 13.68 -17.77
CA ALA A 562 23.78 12.49 -18.50
C ALA A 562 23.65 11.20 -17.69
N SER A 563 23.89 11.26 -16.38
CA SER A 563 23.78 10.11 -15.47
C SER A 563 22.34 9.78 -15.05
N PHE A 564 21.33 10.53 -15.53
CA PHE A 564 19.93 10.33 -15.16
C PHE A 564 19.44 8.90 -15.50
N PRO A 565 18.75 8.20 -14.58
CA PRO A 565 18.24 6.86 -14.85
C PRO A 565 17.11 6.86 -15.88
N ALA A 566 17.00 5.79 -16.66
CA ALA A 566 15.95 5.65 -17.68
C ALA A 566 14.65 5.02 -17.15
N ASN A 567 14.65 4.38 -15.97
CA ASN A 567 13.54 3.54 -15.52
C ASN A 567 13.18 3.79 -14.04
N LEU A 568 11.90 3.66 -13.71
CA LEU A 568 11.36 3.65 -12.34
C LEU A 568 10.21 2.66 -12.23
N ALA A 569 10.27 1.77 -11.24
CA ALA A 569 9.25 0.74 -10.97
C ALA A 569 8.84 -0.06 -12.24
N GLY A 570 9.81 -0.38 -13.10
CA GLY A 570 9.59 -1.09 -14.36
C GLY A 570 9.02 -0.25 -15.51
N GLY A 571 8.64 1.01 -15.25
CA GLY A 571 8.24 1.98 -16.26
C GLY A 571 9.43 2.77 -16.80
N VAL A 572 9.18 3.53 -17.88
CA VAL A 572 10.18 4.37 -18.55
C VAL A 572 10.08 5.80 -18.05
N MET A 573 11.21 6.41 -17.72
CA MET A 573 11.33 7.79 -17.28
C MET A 573 11.87 8.67 -18.40
N HIS A 574 11.25 9.83 -18.56
CA HIS A 574 11.71 10.89 -19.44
C HIS A 574 11.79 12.21 -18.69
N PRO A 575 12.75 13.08 -19.06
CA PRO A 575 12.68 14.48 -18.67
C PRO A 575 11.37 15.12 -19.19
N PRO A 576 11.01 16.30 -18.65
CA PRO A 576 9.89 17.09 -19.18
C PRO A 576 10.10 17.43 -20.67
N GLU A 577 9.02 17.84 -21.35
CA GLU A 577 9.10 18.27 -22.75
C GLU A 577 9.95 19.54 -22.86
N LEU A 578 10.70 19.65 -23.96
CA LEU A 578 11.64 20.73 -24.22
C LEU A 578 10.99 22.13 -24.11
N ASP A 579 9.71 22.24 -24.45
CA ASP A 579 8.97 23.51 -24.49
C ASP A 579 8.32 23.89 -23.15
N THR A 580 8.12 22.95 -22.22
CA THR A 580 7.29 23.16 -21.01
C THR A 580 8.08 23.36 -19.72
N ALA A 581 9.33 22.92 -19.67
CA ALA A 581 10.17 23.09 -18.50
C ALA A 581 11.48 23.81 -18.88
N GLY A 582 11.76 24.91 -18.18
CA GLY A 582 13.14 25.39 -18.06
C GLY A 582 14.06 24.35 -17.41
N LYS A 583 15.19 24.75 -16.82
CA LYS A 583 16.15 23.87 -16.12
C LYS A 583 15.41 22.86 -15.22
N TRP A 584 15.28 21.60 -15.68
CA TRP A 584 14.54 20.54 -14.98
C TRP A 584 15.39 19.81 -13.94
N CYS A 585 16.70 19.98 -14.05
CA CYS A 585 17.72 19.44 -13.15
C CYS A 585 18.52 20.62 -12.63
N GLU A 586 18.43 20.89 -11.33
CA GLU A 586 19.06 22.03 -10.67
C GLU A 586 19.67 21.60 -9.33
N LEU A 587 20.85 22.15 -9.02
CA LEU A 587 21.52 21.95 -7.75
C LEU A 587 21.36 23.18 -6.86
N TYR A 588 21.05 22.94 -5.58
CA TYR A 588 20.91 23.97 -4.57
C TYR A 588 21.86 23.71 -3.40
N GLN A 589 22.47 24.78 -2.89
CA GLN A 589 23.37 24.74 -1.74
C GLN A 589 22.64 25.16 -0.45
N CYS A 590 21.56 25.93 -0.58
CA CYS A 590 20.80 26.46 0.55
C CYS A 590 19.36 25.92 0.55
N GLU A 591 18.91 25.48 1.73
CA GLU A 591 17.52 25.06 1.96
C GLU A 591 16.52 26.17 1.63
N THR A 592 16.87 27.42 1.95
CA THR A 592 16.00 28.58 1.72
C THR A 592 15.75 28.78 0.24
N ASP A 593 16.80 28.77 -0.58
CA ASP A 593 16.70 28.95 -2.03
C ASP A 593 15.88 27.82 -2.65
N LEU A 594 16.14 26.57 -2.24
CA LEU A 594 15.34 25.42 -2.67
C LEU A 594 13.87 25.59 -2.26
N PHE A 595 13.59 25.96 -1.00
CA PHE A 595 12.23 26.10 -0.50
C PHE A 595 11.46 27.21 -1.23
N THR A 596 12.13 28.29 -1.68
CA THR A 596 11.48 29.32 -2.52
C THR A 596 10.95 28.78 -3.84
N LYS A 597 11.52 27.70 -4.36
CA LYS A 597 11.04 27.00 -5.56
C LYS A 597 9.95 26.00 -5.22
N ILE A 598 10.17 25.18 -4.19
CA ILE A 598 9.24 24.14 -3.73
C ILE A 598 7.89 24.74 -3.30
N ARG A 599 7.89 25.91 -2.66
CA ARG A 599 6.65 26.57 -2.25
C ARG A 599 5.75 26.88 -3.44
N THR A 600 6.27 27.01 -4.65
CA THR A 600 5.50 27.37 -5.87
C THR A 600 4.79 26.18 -6.52
N LEU A 601 4.96 24.97 -5.97
CA LEU A 601 4.32 23.79 -6.52
C LEU A 601 2.79 23.89 -6.49
N PRO A 602 2.12 23.31 -7.51
CA PRO A 602 0.67 23.42 -7.65
C PRO A 602 -0.08 22.61 -6.59
N ALA A 603 -1.26 23.09 -6.23
CA ALA A 603 -2.18 22.48 -5.28
C ALA A 603 -2.76 21.14 -5.75
N SER A 604 -2.80 20.94 -7.08
CA SER A 604 -3.29 19.72 -7.70
C SER A 604 -2.43 18.50 -7.36
N GLY A 605 -1.12 18.70 -7.22
CA GLY A 605 -0.18 17.65 -6.84
C GLY A 605 -0.13 17.39 -5.34
N LYS A 606 0.50 16.27 -4.96
CA LYS A 606 0.61 15.81 -3.57
C LYS A 606 2.03 15.37 -3.24
N TRP A 607 2.50 15.75 -2.05
CA TRP A 607 3.69 15.20 -1.40
C TRP A 607 3.38 13.83 -0.83
N VAL A 608 4.28 12.89 -1.03
CA VAL A 608 4.24 11.56 -0.40
C VAL A 608 5.04 11.64 0.90
N MET A 609 4.35 11.86 2.01
CA MET A 609 4.98 12.17 3.29
C MET A 609 5.09 10.94 4.22
N PRO A 610 6.21 10.78 4.93
CA PRO A 610 6.35 9.82 6.02
C PRO A 610 5.33 10.02 7.14
N THR A 611 4.86 8.91 7.72
CA THR A 611 3.97 8.93 8.89
C THR A 611 4.58 8.21 10.08
N ASN A 612 4.03 8.50 11.27
CA ASN A 612 4.44 7.88 12.53
C ASN A 612 3.33 7.01 13.14
N HIS A 613 2.37 6.57 12.32
CA HIS A 613 1.24 5.78 12.81
C HIS A 613 1.69 4.36 13.17
N LEU A 614 1.24 3.88 14.32
CA LEU A 614 1.41 2.49 14.73
C LEU A 614 0.34 1.63 14.05
N ILE A 615 0.74 0.45 13.58
CA ILE A 615 -0.12 -0.54 12.95
C ILE A 615 0.18 -1.86 13.65
N GLU A 616 -0.77 -2.37 14.42
CA GLU A 616 -0.60 -3.60 15.21
C GLU A 616 -1.33 -4.77 14.54
N SER A 617 -2.43 -4.50 13.84
CA SER A 617 -3.22 -5.50 13.11
C SER A 617 -3.74 -4.98 11.77
N VAL A 618 -4.26 -5.89 10.94
CA VAL A 618 -5.00 -5.57 9.71
C VAL A 618 -6.23 -4.70 10.02
N GLY A 619 -6.92 -4.96 11.13
CA GLY A 619 -8.07 -4.15 11.57
C GLY A 619 -7.69 -2.70 11.90
N ASP A 620 -6.56 -2.50 12.56
CA ASP A 620 -6.06 -1.15 12.89
C ASP A 620 -5.70 -0.35 11.63
N LEU A 621 -5.12 -1.01 10.63
CA LEU A 621 -4.86 -0.40 9.34
C LEU A 621 -6.16 0.15 8.72
N PHE A 622 -7.22 -0.66 8.64
CA PHE A 622 -8.47 -0.20 8.06
C PHE A 622 -9.15 0.89 8.88
N PHE A 623 -9.11 0.81 10.20
CA PHE A 623 -9.60 1.86 11.08
C PHE A 623 -8.89 3.19 10.84
N LEU A 624 -7.58 3.15 10.62
CA LEU A 624 -6.77 4.32 10.32
C LEU A 624 -7.06 4.89 8.93
N LEU A 625 -7.26 4.04 7.93
CA LEU A 625 -7.58 4.44 6.55
C LEU A 625 -9.00 5.02 6.40
N ASP A 626 -9.99 4.51 7.16
CA ASP A 626 -11.34 5.10 7.17
C ASP A 626 -11.35 6.50 7.79
N LYS A 627 -10.53 6.71 8.83
CA LYS A 627 -10.47 8.00 9.53
C LYS A 627 -9.75 9.10 8.76
N ASN A 628 -8.71 8.75 8.02
CA ASN A 628 -7.86 9.72 7.35
C ASN A 628 -7.78 9.43 5.84
N PRO A 629 -8.55 10.16 5.01
CA PRO A 629 -8.63 9.88 3.58
C PRO A 629 -7.37 10.28 2.79
N SER A 630 -6.43 11.00 3.41
CA SER A 630 -5.12 11.35 2.87
C SER A 630 -4.10 10.23 3.02
N LEU A 631 -4.41 9.18 3.78
CA LEU A 631 -3.50 8.07 4.02
C LEU A 631 -3.63 7.03 2.91
N CYS A 632 -2.47 6.55 2.43
CA CYS A 632 -2.38 5.52 1.42
C CYS A 632 -1.44 4.40 1.91
N PRO A 633 -1.87 3.13 1.98
CA PRO A 633 -0.97 2.01 2.17
C PRO A 633 -0.09 1.82 0.92
N THR A 634 1.19 1.57 1.12
CA THR A 634 2.16 1.27 0.05
C THR A 634 3.28 0.41 0.61
N MET A 635 4.15 -0.06 -0.28
CA MET A 635 5.33 -0.83 0.10
C MET A 635 6.42 0.05 0.71
N PHE A 636 6.79 -0.25 1.96
CA PHE A 636 7.86 0.43 2.68
C PHE A 636 9.21 -0.28 2.57
N GLY A 637 9.24 -1.56 2.23
CA GLY A 637 10.50 -2.30 2.21
C GLY A 637 10.34 -3.80 2.35
N TYR A 638 11.42 -4.44 2.77
CA TYR A 638 11.55 -5.89 2.87
C TYR A 638 11.92 -6.31 4.30
N LEU A 639 11.31 -7.39 4.76
CA LEU A 639 11.64 -8.07 6.00
C LEU A 639 12.28 -9.43 5.68
N PRO A 640 13.61 -9.59 5.85
CA PRO A 640 14.28 -10.87 5.68
C PRO A 640 13.64 -11.97 6.54
N LEU A 641 13.29 -13.09 5.89
CA LEU A 641 12.72 -14.28 6.54
C LEU A 641 13.80 -15.31 6.89
N THR A 642 14.94 -15.24 6.20
CA THR A 642 16.11 -16.10 6.43
C THR A 642 17.36 -15.24 6.52
N LYS A 643 18.36 -15.70 7.27
CA LYS A 643 19.70 -15.09 7.19
C LYS A 643 20.25 -15.15 5.75
N PRO A 644 20.97 -14.12 5.28
CA PRO A 644 21.61 -14.15 3.98
C PRO A 644 22.62 -15.31 3.88
N ILE A 645 22.46 -16.16 2.88
CA ILE A 645 23.36 -17.30 2.61
C ILE A 645 23.64 -17.42 1.12
N LYS A 646 24.69 -18.15 0.75
CA LYS A 646 24.99 -18.46 -0.66
C LYS A 646 23.92 -19.39 -1.22
N ARG A 647 23.32 -19.05 -2.36
CA ARG A 647 22.38 -19.90 -3.09
C ARG A 647 22.67 -19.89 -4.58
N VAL A 648 22.54 -21.05 -5.21
CA VAL A 648 22.67 -21.18 -6.66
C VAL A 648 21.52 -20.43 -7.34
N GLY A 649 21.82 -19.67 -8.39
CA GLY A 649 20.84 -18.85 -9.12
C GLY A 649 20.59 -17.46 -8.50
N SER A 650 21.29 -17.11 -7.42
CA SER A 650 21.24 -15.77 -6.82
C SER A 650 21.94 -14.72 -7.71
N LEU A 651 21.38 -13.50 -7.77
CA LEU A 651 21.99 -12.35 -8.43
C LEU A 651 23.30 -11.90 -7.74
N GLU A 652 23.36 -12.04 -6.42
CA GLU A 652 24.50 -11.65 -5.58
C GLU A 652 25.09 -12.86 -4.85
N PRO A 653 26.34 -12.77 -4.32
CA PRO A 653 26.94 -13.87 -3.56
C PRO A 653 26.09 -14.31 -2.36
N LEU A 654 25.38 -13.38 -1.72
CA LEU A 654 24.46 -13.64 -0.62
C LEU A 654 23.01 -13.45 -1.06
N HIS A 655 22.15 -14.34 -0.58
CA HIS A 655 20.71 -14.33 -0.86
C HIS A 655 19.87 -14.52 0.39
N CYS A 656 18.72 -13.85 0.48
CA CYS A 656 17.66 -14.22 1.41
C CYS A 656 16.26 -14.11 0.77
N TYR A 657 15.33 -14.90 1.29
CA TYR A 657 13.90 -14.66 1.03
C TYR A 657 13.41 -13.57 1.98
N ALA A 658 12.56 -12.67 1.50
CA ALA A 658 12.01 -11.60 2.32
C ALA A 658 10.53 -11.36 2.03
N GLU A 659 9.80 -10.90 3.03
CA GLU A 659 8.42 -10.48 2.87
C GLU A 659 8.35 -8.98 2.56
N PRO A 660 7.50 -8.53 1.62
CA PRO A 660 7.26 -7.10 1.43
C PRO A 660 6.38 -6.55 2.56
N ALA A 661 6.83 -5.46 3.19
CA ALA A 661 6.12 -4.80 4.28
C ALA A 661 5.16 -3.71 3.77
N ILE A 662 3.94 -3.68 4.33
CA ILE A 662 2.95 -2.62 4.08
C ILE A 662 3.13 -1.53 5.14
N GLY A 663 3.38 -0.30 4.71
CA GLY A 663 3.31 0.87 5.58
C GLY A 663 2.32 1.89 5.03
N VAL A 664 2.15 3.02 5.73
CA VAL A 664 1.20 4.06 5.33
C VAL A 664 1.90 5.40 5.13
N VAL A 665 1.68 6.00 3.97
CA VAL A 665 2.11 7.37 3.65
C VAL A 665 0.96 8.35 3.77
N GLU A 666 1.26 9.62 4.02
CA GLU A 666 0.27 10.71 3.97
C GLU A 666 0.47 11.54 2.70
N CYS A 667 -0.56 11.59 1.85
CA CYS A 667 -0.58 12.44 0.65
C CYS A 667 -1.07 13.84 0.99
N ILE A 668 -0.15 14.81 1.07
CA ILE A 668 -0.43 16.19 1.50
C ILE A 668 -0.32 17.17 0.32
N SER A 669 -1.18 18.19 0.23
CA SER A 669 -1.06 19.20 -0.84
C SER A 669 0.16 20.10 -0.68
N ALA A 670 0.68 20.62 -1.80
CA ALA A 670 1.78 21.59 -1.78
C ALA A 670 1.45 22.83 -0.92
N ILE A 671 0.21 23.30 -0.98
CA ILE A 671 -0.26 24.45 -0.16
C ILE A 671 -0.18 24.14 1.33
N GLN A 672 -0.58 22.95 1.77
CA GLN A 672 -0.52 22.61 3.18
C GLN A 672 0.93 22.53 3.68
N VAL A 673 1.86 22.05 2.84
CA VAL A 673 3.30 22.07 3.17
C VAL A 673 3.83 23.51 3.22
N ARG A 674 3.46 24.35 2.26
CA ARG A 674 3.78 25.79 2.24
C ARG A 674 3.33 26.48 3.52
N LEU A 675 2.11 26.22 3.98
CA LEU A 675 1.56 26.80 5.21
C LEU A 675 2.25 26.29 6.48
N GLN A 676 2.87 25.11 6.47
CA GLN A 676 3.64 24.60 7.60
C GLN A 676 5.05 25.19 7.70
N GLY A 677 5.53 25.84 6.63
CA GLY A 677 6.84 26.48 6.58
C GLY A 677 8.03 25.53 6.33
N GLN A 678 9.17 26.16 6.06
CA GLN A 678 10.43 25.51 5.65
C GLN A 678 10.94 24.48 6.68
N ALA A 679 11.05 24.86 7.95
CA ALA A 679 11.58 23.99 9.00
C ALA A 679 10.74 22.71 9.19
N SER A 680 9.41 22.81 9.04
CA SER A 680 8.54 21.63 9.12
C SER A 680 8.74 20.70 7.91
N TYR A 681 8.96 21.26 6.72
CA TYR A 681 9.19 20.50 5.50
C TYR A 681 10.46 19.64 5.58
N PHE A 682 11.63 20.26 5.80
CA PHE A 682 12.91 19.52 5.83
C PHE A 682 12.97 18.48 6.96
N LYS A 683 12.27 18.72 8.08
CA LYS A 683 12.17 17.76 9.19
C LYS A 683 11.25 16.57 8.93
N LYS A 684 10.31 16.66 7.98
CA LYS A 684 9.23 15.67 7.85
C LYS A 684 9.10 15.02 6.48
N ALA A 685 9.54 15.67 5.41
CA ALA A 685 9.24 15.26 4.04
C ALA A 685 10.16 14.17 3.49
N PHE A 686 11.34 13.99 4.09
CA PHE A 686 12.39 13.16 3.52
C PHE A 686 12.31 11.71 3.97
N TRP A 687 12.51 10.84 2.98
CA TRP A 687 12.61 9.39 3.08
C TRP A 687 14.06 8.93 2.98
N MET A 688 14.43 7.96 3.81
CA MET A 688 15.74 7.32 3.80
C MET A 688 15.55 5.80 3.93
N LEU A 689 16.36 5.00 3.23
CA LEU A 689 16.38 3.55 3.45
C LEU A 689 17.21 3.25 4.70
N GLU A 690 16.62 2.55 5.66
CA GLU A 690 17.32 1.92 6.76
C GLU A 690 17.50 0.43 6.46
N ALA A 691 18.69 0.07 5.99
CA ALA A 691 19.07 -1.32 5.74
C ALA A 691 19.77 -1.90 6.98
N LYS A 692 19.02 -2.64 7.80
CA LYS A 692 19.50 -3.45 8.92
C LYS A 692 19.41 -4.93 8.55
N GLU A 693 20.13 -5.80 9.26
CA GLU A 693 20.16 -7.24 8.96
C GLU A 693 18.78 -7.90 8.98
N GLN A 694 17.88 -7.41 9.84
CA GLN A 694 16.56 -7.97 10.05
C GLN A 694 15.43 -7.14 9.41
N SER A 695 15.74 -6.01 8.80
CA SER A 695 14.73 -5.12 8.20
C SER A 695 15.38 -4.14 7.23
N MET A 696 14.85 -4.03 6.02
CA MET A 696 15.27 -3.05 5.03
C MET A 696 14.07 -2.18 4.69
N LEU A 697 13.86 -1.12 5.47
CA LEU A 697 12.63 -0.34 5.47
C LEU A 697 12.90 1.14 5.20
N MET A 698 11.99 1.78 4.49
CA MET A 698 11.97 3.23 4.33
C MET A 698 11.53 3.89 5.63
N LYS A 699 12.32 4.86 6.10
CA LYS A 699 12.07 5.64 7.30
C LYS A 699 12.07 7.14 7.01
N ARG A 700 11.50 7.90 7.95
CA ARG A 700 11.68 9.35 8.02
C ARG A 700 13.07 9.68 8.57
N ILE A 701 13.66 10.78 8.11
CA ILE A 701 14.84 11.40 8.73
C ILE A 701 14.50 11.99 10.10
#